data_AF-A0A449BKH8-F1
#
_entry.id   AF-A0A449BKH8-F1
#
_cell.length_a   1.000
_cell.length_b   1.000
_cell.length_c   1.000
_cell.angle_alpha   90.00
_cell.angle_beta   90.00
_cell.angle_gamma   90.00
#
_symmetry.space_group_name_H-M   'P 1'
#
loop_
_entity.id
_entity.type
_entity.pdbx_description
1 polymer ?
#
loop_
_entity_poly.entity_id
_entity_poly.type
_entity_poly.pdbx_seq_one_letter_code
_entity_poly.pdbx_strand_id
1 'polypeptide(L)'
;MKRGLYTLTFIMLIFLVACKIETKFEVKFFVDGTLYKEVQVIENSIAHNYNDEYIPIKEGYIFEGWFYNESFTMSYQPNQAIKENINLYAKMSAETFTVFFETNEGNDIQDITVLYNRNIELPIPIKANYLFMGWFIDPDFNVLFDENTPIKNDIKLYAKWVIKHDLGEVEYAIENTSLTFTAIDGALIYHVYIGDASNPILINEPIIDLLPYESQLLNKTNVEVYAEFSEGENLKLFDVDLQFISNSLKYETGFEEAEFVASTTYNNATPKVTGPINQSWEYVSGSVSSTQPIDGTKSFQLRFYNNPTIRYLEMKFEIVNMSKVTFVSKSQYHDLLVKYYVDGVLSQTQFTITLDNTNKEHTININEEGRIRLRFEILPRSSQTSTQVYFDNLKMYTNEEGRSLVIHPKLIYDDYPETDEAKLLTLKNRFQSDRNSLGAPMYSNALSQAGLIQYYATLNGLTGQQFKTELEKIISSTHMRFISYGEARFVLEKSDLVDENGKQYLDGLYAKTKIVKYWDGGETWSREHVWPNSRLGIPRVDNNTKNQGSDVHNLRAINPSVNSTRSNRYFVRGSGENQTIGSNGYYPGDEYKGDVARILFYMVVRYPNILSLVETDIDRGTTYDQSSAVMGVLSVLLEWHKEDPVSDFERNRNNVIYSYQGNRNPFIDHPEYVDLYFS
;
A
#
# COMPACT_ATOMS: atom_id res chain seq x y z
N MET A 1 8.92 59.09 -138.87
CA MET A 1 9.93 59.93 -138.18
C MET A 1 9.25 60.57 -136.96
N LYS A 2 9.88 60.53 -135.76
CA LYS A 2 9.40 60.89 -134.39
C LYS A 2 8.84 59.70 -133.58
N ARG A 3 9.59 59.19 -132.57
CA ARG A 3 9.67 59.57 -131.12
C ARG A 3 8.31 59.33 -130.43
N GLY A 4 8.10 58.51 -129.39
CA GLY A 4 8.89 58.09 -128.24
C GLY A 4 8.25 58.67 -126.96
N LEU A 5 7.75 57.84 -126.02
CA LEU A 5 7.72 58.09 -124.56
C LEU A 5 7.03 56.93 -123.80
N TYR A 6 7.66 56.48 -122.73
CA TYR A 6 7.06 55.62 -121.70
C TYR A 6 6.20 56.48 -120.75
N THR A 7 5.02 56.00 -120.35
CA THR A 7 4.38 56.39 -119.09
C THR A 7 3.85 55.16 -118.38
N LEU A 8 4.55 54.84 -117.29
CA LEU A 8 4.20 53.90 -116.24
C LEU A 8 2.85 54.35 -115.62
N THR A 9 1.81 53.53 -115.69
CA THR A 9 0.56 53.81 -114.95
C THR A 9 0.48 52.82 -113.79
N PHE A 10 0.74 53.33 -112.60
CA PHE A 10 0.67 52.65 -111.31
C PHE A 10 -0.81 52.39 -110.99
N ILE A 11 -1.29 51.17 -111.20
CA ILE A 11 -2.60 50.75 -110.66
C ILE A 11 -2.33 50.28 -109.22
N MET A 12 -2.51 51.22 -108.29
CA MET A 12 -2.59 50.95 -106.86
C MET A 12 -3.88 50.16 -106.60
N LEU A 13 -3.75 48.85 -106.53
CA LEU A 13 -4.80 47.95 -106.09
C LEU A 13 -4.95 48.12 -104.57
N ILE A 14 -5.89 48.98 -104.16
CA ILE A 14 -6.30 49.12 -102.76
C ILE A 14 -7.03 47.82 -102.39
N PHE A 15 -6.29 46.87 -101.82
CA PHE A 15 -6.89 45.82 -100.99
C PHE A 15 -7.40 46.48 -99.72
N LEU A 16 -8.70 46.78 -99.70
CA LEU A 16 -9.46 46.91 -98.46
C LEU A 16 -9.39 45.55 -97.76
N VAL A 17 -8.37 45.37 -96.91
CA VAL A 17 -8.40 44.36 -95.87
C VAL A 17 -9.51 44.80 -94.92
N ALA A 18 -10.69 44.21 -95.07
CA ALA A 18 -11.68 44.24 -94.01
C ALA A 18 -11.00 43.58 -92.80
N CYS A 19 -10.54 44.41 -91.86
CA CYS A 19 -10.14 43.96 -90.55
C CYS A 19 -11.39 43.32 -89.93
N LYS A 20 -11.45 41.99 -89.93
CA LYS A 20 -12.44 41.26 -89.15
C LYS A 20 -12.12 41.64 -87.71
N ILE A 21 -12.92 42.53 -87.12
CA ILE A 21 -12.82 42.83 -85.70
C ILE A 21 -13.27 41.55 -85.01
N GLU A 22 -12.30 40.73 -84.59
CA GLU A 22 -12.56 39.57 -83.77
C GLU A 22 -12.93 40.08 -82.38
N THR A 23 -14.19 39.91 -81.99
CA THR A 23 -14.62 40.14 -80.62
C THR A 23 -13.78 39.22 -79.72
N LYS A 24 -13.14 39.78 -78.70
CA LYS A 24 -12.37 39.03 -77.72
C LYS A 24 -13.06 39.12 -76.36
N PHE A 25 -13.07 38.01 -75.65
CA PHE A 25 -13.59 37.92 -74.29
C PHE A 25 -12.46 37.59 -73.32
N GLU A 26 -12.55 38.17 -72.14
CA GLU A 26 -11.65 37.97 -71.02
C GLU A 26 -12.09 36.76 -70.19
N VAL A 27 -11.17 35.84 -69.94
CA VAL A 27 -11.36 34.72 -69.02
C VAL A 27 -10.37 34.86 -67.87
N LYS A 28 -10.89 35.09 -66.67
CA LYS A 28 -10.09 35.22 -65.44
C LYS A 28 -10.24 33.98 -64.58
N PHE A 29 -9.11 33.43 -64.14
CA PHE A 29 -9.03 32.26 -63.30
C PHE A 29 -8.64 32.68 -61.89
N PHE A 30 -9.41 32.28 -60.88
CA PHE A 30 -9.21 32.63 -59.49
C PHE A 30 -8.98 31.38 -58.63
N VAL A 31 -7.97 31.42 -57.76
CA VAL A 31 -7.68 30.40 -56.75
C VAL A 31 -7.70 31.09 -55.39
N ASP A 32 -8.51 30.59 -54.44
CA ASP A 32 -8.72 31.21 -53.12
C ASP A 32 -9.03 32.71 -53.18
N GLY A 33 -9.86 33.13 -54.15
CA GLY A 33 -10.25 34.54 -54.38
C GLY A 33 -9.18 35.43 -55.01
N THR A 34 -7.98 34.90 -55.29
CA THR A 34 -6.88 35.64 -55.92
C THR A 34 -6.79 35.32 -57.41
N LEU A 35 -6.53 36.33 -58.25
CA LEU A 35 -6.34 36.14 -59.69
C LEU A 35 -5.10 35.27 -59.93
N TYR A 36 -5.33 34.04 -60.40
CA TYR A 36 -4.30 33.06 -60.74
C TYR A 36 -3.79 33.27 -62.16
N LYS A 37 -4.69 33.49 -63.13
CA LYS A 37 -4.34 33.69 -64.53
C LYS A 37 -5.43 34.48 -65.26
N GLU A 38 -5.07 35.19 -66.32
CA GLU A 38 -6.00 35.89 -67.20
C GLU A 38 -5.63 35.62 -68.66
N VAL A 39 -6.63 35.41 -69.50
CA VAL A 39 -6.45 35.12 -70.93
C VAL A 39 -7.52 35.82 -71.75
N GLN A 40 -7.17 36.19 -72.98
CA GLN A 40 -8.09 36.76 -73.97
C GLN A 40 -8.39 35.71 -75.05
N VAL A 41 -9.66 35.36 -75.24
CA VAL A 41 -10.11 34.35 -76.22
C VAL A 41 -11.02 34.99 -77.27
N ILE A 42 -10.95 34.53 -78.53
CA ILE A 42 -11.78 35.04 -79.62
C ILE A 42 -13.21 34.48 -79.49
N GLU A 43 -14.23 35.28 -79.79
CA GLU A 43 -15.64 34.87 -79.78
C GLU A 43 -15.89 33.58 -80.58
N ASN A 44 -16.65 32.65 -79.99
CA ASN A 44 -16.91 31.30 -80.52
C ASN A 44 -15.67 30.40 -80.67
N SER A 45 -14.51 30.80 -80.15
CA SER A 45 -13.38 29.87 -79.96
C SER A 45 -13.58 29.04 -78.69
N ILE A 46 -12.97 27.85 -78.68
CA ILE A 46 -12.90 27.02 -77.49
C ILE A 46 -11.81 27.63 -76.59
N ALA A 47 -12.16 28.01 -75.37
CA ALA A 47 -11.22 28.66 -74.47
C ALA A 47 -10.13 27.76 -73.89
N HIS A 48 -10.16 26.44 -74.14
CA HIS A 48 -9.02 25.51 -74.15
C HIS A 48 -9.48 24.04 -74.10
N ASN A 49 -8.60 23.16 -74.58
CA ASN A 49 -8.52 21.75 -74.20
C ASN A 49 -7.66 21.71 -72.92
N TYR A 50 -8.00 20.95 -71.87
CA TYR A 50 -7.21 20.87 -70.63
C TYR A 50 -5.73 20.54 -70.93
N ASN A 51 -4.88 21.54 -71.12
CA ASN A 51 -3.44 21.40 -71.06
C ASN A 51 -3.04 21.71 -69.61
N ASP A 52 -2.04 21.01 -69.09
CA ASP A 52 -1.56 21.08 -67.69
C ASP A 52 -1.30 22.53 -67.19
N GLU A 53 -1.10 23.50 -68.08
CA GLU A 53 -0.78 24.90 -67.79
C GLU A 53 -1.92 25.75 -67.17
N TYR A 54 -3.14 25.22 -67.07
CA TYR A 54 -4.31 25.90 -66.46
C TYR A 54 -4.88 25.14 -65.26
N ILE A 55 -4.20 24.09 -64.82
CA ILE A 55 -4.54 23.37 -63.60
C ILE A 55 -3.68 23.98 -62.49
N PRO A 56 -4.28 24.66 -61.50
CA PRO A 56 -3.53 25.23 -60.41
C PRO A 56 -2.91 24.11 -59.58
N ILE A 57 -1.60 24.18 -59.36
CA ILE A 57 -0.89 23.27 -58.45
C ILE A 57 -0.83 23.95 -57.09
N LYS A 58 -1.43 23.30 -56.10
CA LYS A 58 -1.37 23.72 -54.70
C LYS A 58 -1.04 22.48 -53.87
N GLU A 59 0.07 22.52 -53.15
CA GLU A 59 0.53 21.41 -52.33
C GLU A 59 -0.57 20.95 -51.36
N GLY A 60 -0.90 19.65 -51.39
CA GLY A 60 -1.89 19.04 -50.52
C GLY A 60 -3.35 19.33 -50.88
N TYR A 61 -3.64 19.84 -52.09
CA TYR A 61 -5.00 20.08 -52.58
C TYR A 61 -5.21 19.53 -53.99
N ILE A 62 -6.29 18.79 -54.18
CA ILE A 62 -6.77 18.27 -55.46
C ILE A 62 -7.62 19.33 -56.16
N PHE A 63 -7.30 19.62 -57.40
CA PHE A 63 -8.13 20.47 -58.26
C PHE A 63 -9.34 19.67 -58.77
N GLU A 64 -10.55 20.05 -58.38
CA GLU A 64 -11.79 19.39 -58.80
C GLU A 64 -12.40 19.98 -60.08
N GLY A 65 -11.99 21.19 -60.46
CA GLY A 65 -12.49 21.86 -61.65
C GLY A 65 -12.69 23.36 -61.48
N TRP A 66 -13.05 24.00 -62.59
CA TRP A 66 -13.39 25.41 -62.65
C TRP A 66 -14.90 25.59 -62.51
N PHE A 67 -15.34 26.67 -61.86
CA PHE A 67 -16.75 27.01 -61.64
C PHE A 67 -17.01 28.48 -61.95
N TYR A 68 -18.20 28.82 -62.43
CA TYR A 68 -18.58 30.21 -62.75
C TYR A 68 -18.85 31.07 -61.52
N ASN A 69 -18.92 30.48 -60.33
CA ASN A 69 -19.20 31.19 -59.09
C ASN A 69 -18.38 30.62 -57.92
N GLU A 70 -18.14 31.45 -56.91
CA GLU A 70 -17.39 31.10 -55.69
C GLU A 70 -18.14 30.10 -54.79
N SER A 71 -19.46 29.95 -54.97
CA SER A 71 -20.26 28.94 -54.27
C SER A 71 -20.12 27.54 -54.88
N PHE A 72 -19.36 27.39 -55.96
CA PHE A 72 -19.10 26.11 -56.66
C PHE A 72 -20.36 25.33 -57.07
N THR A 73 -21.44 26.05 -57.42
CA THR A 73 -22.72 25.43 -57.82
C THR A 73 -22.89 25.34 -59.33
N MET A 74 -22.10 26.10 -60.10
CA MET A 74 -22.15 26.15 -61.56
C MET A 74 -20.80 25.70 -62.14
N SER A 75 -20.65 24.41 -62.44
CA SER A 75 -19.41 23.87 -63.01
C SER A 75 -19.15 24.39 -64.42
N TYR A 76 -17.92 24.79 -64.71
CA TYR A 76 -17.46 25.04 -66.07
C TYR A 76 -17.02 23.73 -66.72
N GLN A 77 -17.52 23.48 -67.93
CA GLN A 77 -17.10 22.34 -68.74
C GLN A 77 -16.19 22.86 -69.88
N PRO A 78 -15.01 22.26 -70.09
CA PRO A 78 -14.17 22.62 -71.22
C PRO A 78 -14.89 22.36 -72.53
N ASN A 79 -14.44 23.03 -73.60
CA ASN A 79 -15.04 22.97 -74.94
C ASN A 79 -16.39 23.69 -75.09
N GLN A 80 -16.82 24.47 -74.10
CA GLN A 80 -17.90 25.44 -74.29
C GLN A 80 -17.39 26.70 -75.00
N ALA A 81 -18.17 27.19 -75.98
CA ALA A 81 -17.87 28.43 -76.67
C ALA A 81 -18.03 29.62 -75.72
N ILE A 82 -16.99 30.44 -75.59
CA ILE A 82 -17.04 31.67 -74.80
C ILE A 82 -17.75 32.76 -75.59
N LYS A 83 -18.79 33.34 -74.99
CA LYS A 83 -19.67 34.35 -75.59
C LYS A 83 -19.71 35.68 -74.83
N GLU A 84 -19.03 35.75 -73.70
CA GLU A 84 -18.91 36.93 -72.85
C GLU A 84 -17.68 36.80 -71.94
N ASN A 85 -17.31 37.87 -71.24
CA ASN A 85 -16.26 37.81 -70.22
C ASN A 85 -16.72 36.93 -69.06
N ILE A 86 -15.85 36.03 -68.59
CA ILE A 86 -16.19 35.10 -67.51
C ILE A 86 -15.09 35.04 -66.46
N ASN A 87 -15.52 34.86 -65.21
CA ASN A 87 -14.66 34.54 -64.09
C ASN A 87 -14.85 33.07 -63.76
N LEU A 88 -13.74 32.35 -63.62
CA LEU A 88 -13.68 30.95 -63.25
C LEU A 88 -12.97 30.81 -61.91
N TYR A 89 -13.58 30.10 -60.99
CA TYR A 89 -13.12 29.89 -59.62
C TYR A 89 -12.74 28.43 -59.46
N ALA A 90 -11.51 28.16 -59.03
CA ALA A 90 -11.01 26.81 -58.81
C ALA A 90 -11.68 26.23 -57.56
N LYS A 91 -12.34 25.08 -57.71
CA LYS A 91 -12.74 24.28 -56.56
C LYS A 91 -11.57 23.36 -56.21
N MET A 92 -11.02 23.57 -55.03
CA MET A 92 -9.94 22.76 -54.48
C MET A 92 -10.47 21.96 -53.29
N SER A 93 -10.15 20.67 -53.24
CA SER A 93 -10.40 19.82 -52.08
C SER A 93 -9.09 19.43 -51.45
N ALA A 94 -8.96 19.56 -50.14
CA ALA A 94 -7.74 19.12 -49.45
C ALA A 94 -7.56 17.61 -49.69
N GLU A 95 -6.33 17.20 -49.99
CA GLU A 95 -5.96 15.79 -50.04
C GLU A 95 -6.20 15.13 -48.68
N THR A 96 -6.53 13.85 -48.69
CA THR A 96 -6.64 13.04 -47.47
C THR A 96 -5.43 12.15 -47.37
N PHE A 97 -4.81 12.14 -46.19
CA PHE A 97 -3.72 11.23 -45.84
C PHE A 97 -4.18 10.25 -44.78
N THR A 98 -3.61 9.05 -44.81
CA THR A 98 -3.96 7.98 -43.89
C THR A 98 -2.90 7.88 -42.80
N VAL A 99 -3.35 7.90 -41.55
CA VAL A 99 -2.55 7.57 -40.37
C VAL A 99 -2.81 6.10 -40.04
N PHE A 100 -1.78 5.27 -40.26
CA PHE A 100 -1.81 3.84 -40.01
C PHE A 100 -1.39 3.56 -38.56
N PHE A 101 -2.11 2.68 -37.87
CA PHE A 101 -1.79 2.31 -36.49
C PHE A 101 -1.26 0.88 -36.39
N GLU A 102 0.02 0.74 -36.04
CA GLU A 102 0.63 -0.53 -35.67
C GLU A 102 0.60 -0.67 -34.15
N THR A 103 -0.35 -1.44 -33.64
CA THR A 103 -0.59 -1.53 -32.19
C THR A 103 0.39 -2.45 -31.47
N ASN A 104 1.28 -3.15 -32.18
CA ASN A 104 2.31 -4.03 -31.58
C ASN A 104 1.71 -4.99 -30.54
N GLU A 105 0.73 -5.77 -30.99
CA GLU A 105 -0.05 -6.75 -30.21
C GLU A 105 -1.02 -6.13 -29.17
N GLY A 106 -1.37 -4.85 -29.31
CA GLY A 106 -2.54 -4.26 -28.65
C GLY A 106 -3.85 -4.65 -29.35
N ASN A 107 -4.98 -4.06 -28.93
CA ASN A 107 -6.24 -4.22 -29.68
C ASN A 107 -6.12 -3.62 -31.08
N ASP A 108 -6.95 -4.12 -32.01
CA ASP A 108 -7.03 -3.54 -33.35
C ASP A 108 -7.60 -2.12 -33.27
N ILE A 109 -6.92 -1.18 -33.94
CA ILE A 109 -7.34 0.20 -34.14
C ILE A 109 -7.51 0.43 -35.65
N GLN A 110 -8.59 1.09 -36.04
CA GLN A 110 -8.80 1.46 -37.43
C GLN A 110 -7.93 2.65 -37.82
N ASP A 111 -7.34 2.59 -39.01
CA ASP A 111 -6.61 3.71 -39.59
C ASP A 111 -7.52 4.93 -39.76
N ILE A 112 -6.98 6.12 -39.51
CA ILE A 112 -7.71 7.39 -39.56
C ILE A 112 -7.28 8.17 -40.81
N THR A 113 -8.26 8.69 -41.55
CA THR A 113 -7.99 9.61 -42.67
C THR A 113 -8.12 11.06 -42.21
N VAL A 114 -7.11 11.87 -42.50
CA VAL A 114 -6.98 13.26 -42.06
C VAL A 114 -6.79 14.15 -43.28
N LEU A 115 -7.48 15.29 -43.33
CA LEU A 115 -7.28 16.29 -44.39
C LEU A 115 -5.88 16.92 -44.26
N TYR A 116 -5.26 17.27 -45.39
CA TYR A 116 -3.96 17.93 -45.44
C TYR A 116 -3.86 19.10 -44.45
N ASN A 117 -2.76 19.14 -43.71
CA ASN A 117 -2.40 20.17 -42.75
C ASN A 117 -3.41 20.32 -41.60
N ARG A 118 -4.03 19.21 -41.17
CA ARG A 118 -4.84 19.12 -39.96
C ARG A 118 -4.17 18.20 -38.94
N ASN A 119 -4.46 18.45 -37.67
CA ASN A 119 -4.05 17.60 -36.55
C ASN A 119 -4.97 16.39 -36.43
N ILE A 120 -4.46 15.34 -35.80
CA ILE A 120 -5.19 14.12 -35.50
C ILE A 120 -5.45 14.03 -34.00
N GLU A 121 -6.62 13.50 -33.63
CA GLU A 121 -6.89 13.03 -32.28
C GLU A 121 -6.48 11.55 -32.22
N LEU A 122 -5.48 11.24 -31.39
CA LEU A 122 -4.89 9.91 -31.35
C LEU A 122 -5.78 8.95 -30.55
N PRO A 123 -6.04 7.73 -31.06
CA PRO A 123 -6.73 6.71 -30.30
C PRO A 123 -5.80 6.07 -29.27
N ILE A 124 -6.34 5.76 -28.09
CA ILE A 124 -5.64 5.03 -27.03
C ILE A 124 -5.82 3.51 -27.25
N PRO A 125 -4.75 2.76 -27.58
CA PRO A 125 -4.84 1.31 -27.61
C PRO A 125 -4.82 0.74 -26.18
N ILE A 126 -5.26 -0.51 -26.06
CA ILE A 126 -5.28 -1.31 -24.83
C ILE A 126 -4.54 -2.62 -25.11
N LYS A 127 -3.61 -2.95 -24.22
CA LYS A 127 -2.90 -4.24 -24.19
C LYS A 127 -2.85 -4.74 -22.75
N ALA A 128 -3.48 -5.89 -22.47
CA ALA A 128 -3.62 -6.40 -21.10
C ALA A 128 -2.25 -6.62 -20.44
N ASN A 129 -2.07 -6.08 -19.23
CA ASN A 129 -0.82 -6.09 -18.43
C ASN A 129 0.33 -5.20 -18.94
N TYR A 130 0.08 -4.34 -19.93
CA TYR A 130 1.06 -3.37 -20.41
C TYR A 130 0.55 -1.93 -20.19
N LEU A 131 1.49 -0.99 -20.09
CA LEU A 131 1.25 0.45 -20.12
C LEU A 131 1.57 0.99 -21.51
N PHE A 132 0.67 1.81 -22.05
CA PHE A 132 0.87 2.49 -23.32
C PHE A 132 1.78 3.70 -23.14
N MET A 133 2.93 3.72 -23.80
CA MET A 133 3.94 4.78 -23.67
C MET A 133 3.83 5.86 -24.76
N GLY A 134 2.78 5.80 -25.58
CA GLY A 134 2.56 6.71 -26.70
C GLY A 134 2.86 6.13 -28.08
N TRP A 135 2.57 6.94 -29.09
CA TRP A 135 2.73 6.64 -30.50
C TRP A 135 4.10 7.12 -31.02
N PHE A 136 4.85 6.25 -31.69
CA PHE A 136 6.17 6.56 -32.24
C PHE A 136 6.14 6.53 -33.77
N ILE A 137 6.95 7.36 -34.42
CA ILE A 137 7.02 7.42 -35.89
C ILE A 137 7.93 6.34 -36.50
N ASP A 138 8.70 5.64 -35.66
CA ASP A 138 9.62 4.59 -36.05
C ASP A 138 9.41 3.31 -35.23
N PRO A 139 9.61 2.12 -35.83
CA PRO A 139 9.39 0.83 -35.16
C PRO A 139 10.39 0.54 -34.04
N ASP A 140 11.52 1.24 -34.01
CA ASP A 140 12.55 1.12 -32.96
C ASP A 140 12.25 2.03 -31.75
N PHE A 141 11.14 2.78 -31.79
CA PHE A 141 10.64 3.65 -30.72
C PHE A 141 11.59 4.78 -30.29
N ASN A 142 12.32 5.38 -31.23
CA ASN A 142 13.26 6.46 -30.95
C ASN A 142 12.63 7.85 -30.96
N VAL A 143 11.55 8.05 -31.71
CA VAL A 143 10.92 9.35 -31.91
C VAL A 143 9.42 9.31 -31.60
N LEU A 144 9.04 9.92 -30.49
CA LEU A 144 7.65 10.10 -30.07
C LEU A 144 6.94 11.06 -31.05
N PHE A 145 5.71 10.71 -31.43
CA PHE A 145 4.86 11.55 -32.26
C PHE A 145 4.18 12.64 -31.42
N ASP A 146 4.32 13.90 -31.83
CA ASP A 146 3.61 15.03 -31.23
C ASP A 146 2.25 15.22 -31.95
N GLU A 147 1.15 15.07 -31.22
CA GLU A 147 -0.23 15.26 -31.70
C GLU A 147 -0.48 16.67 -32.28
N ASN A 148 0.35 17.64 -31.91
CA ASN A 148 0.31 19.00 -32.45
C ASN A 148 0.94 19.10 -33.85
N THR A 149 1.54 18.03 -34.37
CA THR A 149 2.11 17.96 -35.72
C THR A 149 1.02 17.79 -36.79
N PRO A 150 0.87 18.74 -37.73
CA PRO A 150 -0.11 18.61 -38.81
C PRO A 150 0.26 17.49 -39.79
N ILE A 151 -0.72 16.68 -40.20
CA ILE A 151 -0.53 15.58 -41.15
C ILE A 151 -0.41 16.12 -42.59
N LYS A 152 0.69 15.78 -43.27
CA LYS A 152 1.00 16.24 -44.64
C LYS A 152 1.26 15.12 -45.65
N ASN A 153 1.39 13.89 -45.17
CA ASN A 153 1.60 12.68 -45.95
C ASN A 153 1.07 11.48 -45.14
N ASP A 154 0.91 10.33 -45.80
CA ASP A 154 0.62 9.08 -45.11
C ASP A 154 1.73 8.79 -44.08
N ILE A 155 1.34 8.40 -42.87
CA ILE A 155 2.27 8.11 -41.77
C ILE A 155 1.81 6.85 -41.04
N LYS A 156 2.76 6.04 -40.58
CA LYS A 156 2.50 4.91 -39.72
C LYS A 156 3.03 5.20 -38.32
N LEU A 157 2.18 4.99 -37.32
CA LEU A 157 2.50 5.15 -35.91
C LEU A 157 2.59 3.78 -35.23
N TYR A 158 3.56 3.63 -34.35
CA TYR A 158 3.88 2.39 -33.65
C TYR A 158 3.62 2.56 -32.16
N ALA A 159 2.77 1.71 -31.59
CA ALA A 159 2.48 1.74 -30.17
C ALA A 159 3.67 1.19 -29.38
N LYS A 160 4.23 1.97 -28.47
CA LYS A 160 5.24 1.49 -27.51
C LYS A 160 4.56 1.00 -26.25
N TRP A 161 4.96 -0.17 -25.79
CA TRP A 161 4.43 -0.80 -24.58
C TRP A 161 5.53 -1.10 -23.59
N VAL A 162 5.23 -0.94 -22.30
CA VAL A 162 6.06 -1.48 -21.22
C VAL A 162 5.21 -2.41 -20.39
N ILE A 163 5.73 -3.58 -20.02
CA ILE A 163 5.03 -4.50 -19.12
C ILE A 163 4.89 -3.81 -17.77
N LYS A 164 3.68 -3.76 -17.19
CA LYS A 164 3.46 -3.11 -15.88
C LYS A 164 4.38 -3.66 -14.77
N HIS A 165 4.74 -4.95 -14.86
CA HIS A 165 5.70 -5.62 -13.97
C HIS A 165 7.17 -5.20 -14.19
N ASP A 166 7.57 -4.78 -15.40
CA ASP A 166 8.97 -4.50 -15.72
C ASP A 166 9.40 -3.07 -15.35
N LEU A 167 8.47 -2.22 -14.94
CA LEU A 167 8.76 -0.87 -14.42
C LEU A 167 9.45 -0.91 -13.04
N GLY A 168 9.52 -2.08 -12.40
CA GLY A 168 10.13 -2.26 -11.08
C GLY A 168 9.38 -1.53 -9.95
N GLU A 169 9.87 -1.67 -8.73
CA GLU A 169 9.45 -0.78 -7.63
C GLU A 169 10.13 0.57 -7.82
N VAL A 170 9.35 1.64 -7.74
CA VAL A 170 9.88 3.01 -7.81
C VAL A 170 10.55 3.33 -6.48
N GLU A 171 11.87 3.41 -6.47
CA GLU A 171 12.62 3.81 -5.28
C GLU A 171 12.24 5.26 -4.90
N TYR A 172 11.94 5.45 -3.62
CA TYR A 172 11.66 6.76 -3.02
C TYR A 172 12.49 6.95 -1.74
N ALA A 173 12.77 8.21 -1.39
CA ALA A 173 13.50 8.57 -0.20
C ALA A 173 12.91 9.82 0.44
N ILE A 174 13.10 9.95 1.75
CA ILE A 174 12.82 11.18 2.49
C ILE A 174 14.14 11.81 2.93
N GLU A 175 14.34 13.06 2.56
CA GLU A 175 15.41 13.91 3.08
C GLU A 175 14.80 15.14 3.74
N ASN A 176 14.91 15.22 5.07
CA ASN A 176 14.32 16.27 5.91
C ASN A 176 12.78 16.37 5.77
N THR A 177 12.31 17.24 4.87
CA THR A 177 10.88 17.51 4.58
C THR A 177 10.51 17.10 3.16
N SER A 178 11.49 16.70 2.34
CA SER A 178 11.28 16.40 0.92
C SER A 178 11.10 14.91 0.69
N LEU A 179 10.10 14.55 -0.11
CA LEU A 179 9.93 13.23 -0.71
C LEU A 179 10.51 13.27 -2.12
N THR A 180 11.53 12.45 -2.37
CA THR A 180 12.14 12.24 -3.70
C THR A 180 11.84 10.82 -4.19
N PHE A 181 11.78 10.63 -5.49
CA PHE A 181 11.60 9.30 -6.09
C PHE A 181 12.27 9.19 -7.46
N THR A 182 12.35 7.98 -7.99
CA THR A 182 12.96 7.74 -9.31
C THR A 182 12.00 8.18 -10.41
N ALA A 183 12.46 9.02 -11.34
CA ALA A 183 11.67 9.43 -12.48
C ALA A 183 11.35 8.24 -13.39
N ILE A 184 10.12 8.20 -13.92
CA ILE A 184 9.71 7.19 -14.89
C ILE A 184 9.86 7.76 -16.30
N ASP A 185 10.53 7.01 -17.17
CA ASP A 185 10.69 7.39 -18.58
C ASP A 185 9.33 7.58 -19.24
N GLY A 186 9.12 8.72 -19.89
CA GLY A 186 7.86 9.07 -20.55
C GLY A 186 6.75 9.65 -19.64
N ALA A 187 6.95 9.76 -18.32
CA ALA A 187 5.99 10.44 -17.45
C ALA A 187 5.94 11.95 -17.74
N LEU A 188 4.73 12.51 -17.88
CA LEU A 188 4.52 13.93 -18.17
C LEU A 188 4.38 14.76 -16.89
N ILE A 189 3.65 14.25 -15.90
CA ILE A 189 3.37 14.93 -14.64
C ILE A 189 3.13 13.89 -13.53
N TYR A 190 3.44 14.25 -12.29
CA TYR A 190 3.16 13.42 -11.12
C TYR A 190 2.05 14.03 -10.26
N HIS A 191 1.18 13.16 -9.77
CA HIS A 191 0.04 13.51 -8.93
C HIS A 191 0.31 12.98 -7.52
N VAL A 192 0.43 13.87 -6.55
CA VAL A 192 0.66 13.53 -5.14
C VAL A 192 -0.60 13.79 -4.33
N TYR A 193 -1.18 12.72 -3.79
CA TYR A 193 -2.33 12.78 -2.89
C TYR A 193 -1.84 12.69 -1.44
N ILE A 194 -2.36 13.55 -0.55
CA ILE A 194 -2.02 13.54 0.88
C ILE A 194 -3.31 13.30 1.67
N GLY A 195 -3.41 12.13 2.29
CA GLY A 195 -4.62 11.66 2.96
C GLY A 195 -5.80 11.51 1.99
N ASP A 196 -7.01 11.81 2.44
CA ASP A 196 -8.24 11.70 1.64
C ASP A 196 -8.49 12.91 0.70
N ALA A 197 -7.43 13.63 0.31
CA ALA A 197 -7.56 14.82 -0.52
C ALA A 197 -8.12 14.46 -1.91
N SER A 198 -9.21 15.13 -2.32
CA SER A 198 -9.84 14.86 -3.63
C SER A 198 -9.07 15.44 -4.82
N ASN A 199 -8.17 16.40 -4.58
CA ASN A 199 -7.35 17.03 -5.61
C ASN A 199 -5.87 16.72 -5.34
N PRO A 200 -5.13 16.21 -6.33
CA PRO A 200 -3.70 15.98 -6.19
C PRO A 200 -2.90 17.28 -6.26
N ILE A 201 -1.70 17.24 -5.69
CA ILE A 201 -0.64 18.21 -5.94
C ILE A 201 0.08 17.77 -7.21
N LEU A 202 0.15 18.67 -8.18
CA LEU A 202 0.80 18.41 -9.47
C LEU A 202 2.26 18.86 -9.43
N ILE A 203 3.18 17.95 -9.72
CA ILE A 203 4.62 18.21 -9.79
C ILE A 203 5.21 17.68 -11.10
N ASN A 204 6.14 18.43 -11.70
CA ASN A 204 6.80 18.06 -12.97
C ASN A 204 8.15 17.35 -12.76
N GLU A 205 8.66 17.39 -11.54
CA GLU A 205 9.93 16.77 -11.13
C GLU A 205 9.63 15.73 -10.06
N PRO A 206 10.44 14.67 -9.92
CA PRO A 206 10.18 13.58 -8.98
C PRO A 206 10.59 13.94 -7.54
N ILE A 207 10.18 15.12 -7.09
CA ILE A 207 10.48 15.69 -5.79
C ILE A 207 9.35 16.62 -5.33
N ILE A 208 8.96 16.49 -4.05
CA ILE A 208 8.01 17.39 -3.40
C ILE A 208 8.48 17.75 -1.99
N ASP A 209 8.47 19.05 -1.67
CA ASP A 209 8.63 19.52 -0.29
C ASP A 209 7.28 19.41 0.44
N LEU A 210 7.25 18.64 1.52
CA LEU A 210 6.04 18.35 2.28
C LEU A 210 5.86 19.25 3.51
N LEU A 211 6.81 20.15 3.78
CA LEU A 211 6.68 21.12 4.88
C LEU A 211 5.40 21.98 4.80
N PRO A 212 4.95 22.46 3.62
CA PRO A 212 3.69 23.21 3.52
C PRO A 212 2.44 22.42 3.95
N TYR A 213 2.50 21.09 3.93
CA TYR A 213 1.40 20.17 4.24
C TYR A 213 1.52 19.58 5.65
N GLU A 214 2.39 20.16 6.48
CA GLU A 214 2.70 19.69 7.83
C GLU A 214 1.46 19.42 8.68
N SER A 215 0.45 20.29 8.65
CA SER A 215 -0.79 20.12 9.42
C SER A 215 -1.57 18.85 9.07
N GLN A 216 -1.46 18.37 7.83
CA GLN A 216 -2.07 17.13 7.34
C GLN A 216 -1.22 15.90 7.67
N LEU A 217 0.07 16.11 7.95
CA LEU A 217 1.08 15.09 8.23
C LEU A 217 1.48 15.05 9.71
N LEU A 218 0.67 15.63 10.60
CA LEU A 218 0.85 15.57 12.06
C LEU A 218 0.60 14.15 12.62
N ASN A 219 -0.32 13.43 11.98
CA ASN A 219 -0.59 12.02 12.24
C ASN A 219 0.00 11.19 11.10
N LYS A 220 0.06 9.87 11.30
CA LYS A 220 0.33 8.93 10.22
C LYS A 220 -0.71 9.14 9.12
N THR A 221 -0.28 9.66 7.97
CA THR A 221 -1.13 10.00 6.84
C THR A 221 -0.58 9.36 5.58
N ASN A 222 -1.44 8.68 4.83
CA ASN A 222 -1.06 8.05 3.58
C ASN A 222 -0.78 9.10 2.50
N VAL A 223 0.32 8.95 1.77
CA VAL A 223 0.68 9.78 0.62
C VAL A 223 0.81 8.87 -0.59
N GLU A 224 0.00 9.10 -1.62
CA GLU A 224 0.00 8.32 -2.86
C GLU A 224 0.61 9.13 -3.99
N VAL A 225 1.48 8.52 -4.78
CA VAL A 225 2.13 9.16 -5.93
C VAL A 225 1.77 8.40 -7.20
N TYR A 226 1.25 9.12 -8.19
CA TYR A 226 0.94 8.60 -9.51
C TYR A 226 1.74 9.33 -10.59
N ALA A 227 2.11 8.63 -11.66
CA ALA A 227 2.61 9.23 -12.89
C ALA A 227 1.51 9.24 -13.95
N GLU A 228 1.32 10.39 -14.60
CA GLU A 228 0.46 10.55 -15.77
C GLU A 228 1.31 10.49 -17.04
N PHE A 229 0.80 9.76 -18.04
CA PHE A 229 1.38 9.64 -19.38
C PHE A 229 0.46 10.31 -20.41
N SER A 230 0.93 10.46 -21.64
CA SER A 230 0.37 11.31 -22.71
C SER A 230 -1.11 11.18 -23.03
N GLU A 231 -1.84 10.19 -22.50
CA GLU A 231 -3.27 10.03 -22.74
C GLU A 231 -4.10 9.69 -21.48
N GLY A 232 -3.62 10.04 -20.28
CA GLY A 232 -4.43 10.13 -19.06
C GLY A 232 -4.57 8.86 -18.20
N GLU A 233 -3.86 7.78 -18.53
CA GLU A 233 -3.69 6.67 -17.57
C GLU A 233 -2.72 7.10 -16.46
N ASN A 234 -3.21 7.14 -15.23
CA ASN A 234 -2.41 7.34 -14.04
C ASN A 234 -1.87 5.99 -13.55
N LEU A 235 -0.55 5.82 -13.58
CA LEU A 235 0.11 4.68 -12.93
C LEU A 235 0.42 5.05 -11.48
N LYS A 236 -0.12 4.28 -10.52
CA LYS A 236 0.32 4.40 -9.12
C LYS A 236 1.77 3.93 -9.03
N LEU A 237 2.67 4.82 -8.64
CA LEU A 237 4.09 4.52 -8.47
C LEU A 237 4.34 3.85 -7.12
N PHE A 238 3.84 4.47 -6.07
CA PHE A 238 3.92 3.98 -4.69
C PHE A 238 2.90 4.70 -3.82
N ASP A 239 2.69 4.18 -2.63
CA ASP A 239 2.15 4.96 -1.52
C ASP A 239 2.95 4.71 -0.26
N VAL A 240 3.00 5.73 0.58
CA VAL A 240 3.83 5.74 1.78
C VAL A 240 3.09 6.45 2.89
N ASP A 241 3.11 5.87 4.09
CA ASP A 241 2.57 6.54 5.26
C ASP A 241 3.63 7.48 5.81
N LEU A 242 3.32 8.77 5.87
CA LEU A 242 4.24 9.80 6.33
C LEU A 242 3.71 10.47 7.58
N GLN A 243 4.62 10.85 8.47
CA GLN A 243 4.33 11.67 9.64
C GLN A 243 5.51 12.57 9.95
N PHE A 244 5.25 13.78 10.42
CA PHE A 244 6.28 14.60 11.04
C PHE A 244 6.51 14.19 12.51
N ILE A 245 7.75 13.85 12.87
CA ILE A 245 8.15 13.58 14.28
C ILE A 245 9.30 14.51 14.73
N SER A 246 9.51 14.62 16.04
CA SER A 246 10.67 15.31 16.65
C SER A 246 11.30 14.45 17.74
N ASN A 247 12.65 14.38 17.83
CA ASN A 247 13.44 13.60 18.82
C ASN A 247 14.79 14.29 19.14
N SER A 248 14.76 15.45 19.79
CA SER A 248 15.95 16.24 20.19
C SER A 248 16.60 15.70 21.46
N LEU A 249 17.91 15.41 21.46
CA LEU A 249 18.68 15.04 22.67
C LEU A 249 18.79 16.25 23.60
N LYS A 250 18.39 16.11 24.87
CA LYS A 250 18.42 17.19 25.87
C LYS A 250 19.40 16.99 27.01
N TYR A 251 19.71 15.75 27.35
CA TYR A 251 20.64 15.45 28.43
C TYR A 251 21.36 14.14 28.15
N GLU A 252 22.64 14.09 28.47
CA GLU A 252 23.41 12.86 28.49
C GLU A 252 24.42 12.87 29.65
N THR A 253 24.73 11.68 30.18
CA THR A 253 25.81 11.49 31.15
C THR A 253 26.32 10.05 31.10
N GLY A 254 27.64 9.90 31.10
CA GLY A 254 28.35 8.65 31.43
C GLY A 254 28.95 8.68 32.84
N PHE A 255 28.57 9.68 33.65
CA PHE A 255 29.18 9.95 34.97
C PHE A 255 30.69 10.25 34.94
N GLU A 256 31.21 10.69 33.79
CA GLU A 256 32.64 10.91 33.57
C GLU A 256 33.11 12.28 34.08
N GLU A 257 32.20 13.24 34.13
CA GLU A 257 32.49 14.63 34.49
C GLU A 257 33.15 14.74 35.88
N ALA A 258 33.91 15.82 36.09
CA ALA A 258 34.72 16.01 37.30
C ALA A 258 33.84 16.06 38.58
N GLU A 259 32.61 16.55 38.44
CA GLU A 259 31.58 16.67 39.46
C GLU A 259 31.00 15.32 39.90
N PHE A 260 31.15 14.27 39.09
CA PHE A 260 30.90 12.89 39.46
C PHE A 260 32.13 12.29 40.15
N VAL A 261 32.28 12.62 41.44
CA VAL A 261 33.40 12.18 42.26
C VAL A 261 33.25 10.71 42.63
N ALA A 262 34.20 9.87 42.19
CA ALA A 262 34.21 8.46 42.50
C ALA A 262 34.40 8.21 44.01
N SER A 263 33.72 7.19 44.54
CA SER A 263 33.77 6.82 45.96
C SER A 263 33.76 5.31 46.10
N THR A 264 34.55 4.79 47.05
CA THR A 264 34.54 3.39 47.47
C THR A 264 33.57 3.12 48.64
N THR A 265 32.86 4.15 49.10
CA THR A 265 31.82 4.03 50.12
C THR A 265 30.45 4.04 49.47
N TYR A 266 29.73 2.92 49.58
CA TYR A 266 28.47 2.67 48.88
C TYR A 266 27.25 2.49 49.79
N ASN A 267 27.44 2.22 51.08
CA ASN A 267 26.39 1.83 52.03
C ASN A 267 25.87 3.02 52.85
N ASN A 268 25.54 4.13 52.20
CA ASN A 268 24.98 5.30 52.87
C ASN A 268 23.49 5.10 53.20
N ALA A 269 23.12 5.42 54.44
CA ALA A 269 21.72 5.43 54.89
C ALA A 269 21.02 6.80 54.70
N THR A 270 21.79 7.87 54.51
CA THR A 270 21.30 9.22 54.20
C THR A 270 21.53 9.53 52.71
N PRO A 271 20.60 10.21 52.03
CA PRO A 271 20.77 10.61 50.63
C PRO A 271 22.04 11.46 50.44
N LYS A 272 22.78 11.16 49.38
CA LYS A 272 23.93 11.92 48.91
C LYS A 272 23.63 12.48 47.52
N VAL A 273 24.31 13.57 47.14
CA VAL A 273 24.17 14.21 45.83
C VAL A 273 25.48 14.13 45.06
N THR A 274 25.42 13.97 43.75
CA THR A 274 26.57 13.98 42.83
C THR A 274 26.20 14.65 41.50
N GLY A 275 27.20 15.04 40.72
CA GLY A 275 27.01 15.68 39.42
C GLY A 275 26.89 17.21 39.48
N PRO A 276 26.75 17.87 38.32
CA PRO A 276 26.75 19.32 38.20
C PRO A 276 25.59 20.02 38.95
N ILE A 277 25.79 21.27 39.37
CA ILE A 277 24.88 22.00 40.28
C ILE A 277 23.42 22.12 39.80
N ASN A 278 23.17 22.03 38.47
CA ASN A 278 21.83 22.09 37.86
C ASN A 278 21.41 20.79 37.15
N GLN A 279 22.24 19.76 37.18
CA GLN A 279 21.99 18.44 36.59
C GLN A 279 22.42 17.35 37.58
N SER A 280 22.12 17.60 38.85
CA SER A 280 22.58 16.75 39.94
C SER A 280 21.65 15.56 40.16
N TRP A 281 22.24 14.53 40.76
CA TRP A 281 21.59 13.26 41.05
C TRP A 281 21.70 12.96 42.53
N GLU A 282 20.61 12.54 43.15
CA GLU A 282 20.55 12.10 44.53
C GLU A 282 20.49 10.57 44.61
N TYR A 283 21.22 9.98 45.55
CA TYR A 283 21.27 8.52 45.69
C TYR A 283 21.38 8.03 47.13
N VAL A 284 20.88 6.80 47.34
CA VAL A 284 20.99 6.03 48.59
C VAL A 284 21.46 4.62 48.25
N SER A 285 22.42 4.12 49.02
CA SER A 285 23.08 2.83 48.78
C SER A 285 23.75 2.74 47.40
N GLY A 286 24.59 3.72 47.04
CA GLY A 286 25.32 3.70 45.78
C GLY A 286 26.48 4.69 45.77
N SER A 287 27.16 4.78 44.63
CA SER A 287 28.08 5.88 44.30
C SER A 287 28.52 5.79 42.84
N VAL A 288 29.14 6.86 42.35
CA VAL A 288 29.99 6.81 41.17
C VAL A 288 31.22 5.97 41.49
N SER A 289 31.58 5.09 40.57
CA SER A 289 32.61 4.06 40.73
C SER A 289 33.58 4.07 39.57
N SER A 290 34.87 4.14 39.88
CA SER A 290 35.94 3.89 38.91
C SER A 290 36.37 2.42 38.83
N THR A 291 35.78 1.55 39.67
CA THR A 291 36.04 0.11 39.63
C THR A 291 34.99 -0.58 38.77
N GLN A 292 35.45 -1.24 37.70
CA GLN A 292 34.61 -1.98 36.74
C GLN A 292 33.54 -1.12 36.05
N PRO A 293 33.90 0.00 35.42
CA PRO A 293 32.94 0.75 34.63
C PRO A 293 32.36 -0.10 33.50
N ILE A 294 31.11 0.17 33.12
CA ILE A 294 30.44 -0.40 31.95
C ILE A 294 31.14 0.13 30.69
N ASP A 295 31.36 1.44 30.63
CA ASP A 295 32.03 2.16 29.55
C ASP A 295 32.89 3.29 30.17
N GLY A 296 33.90 3.78 29.46
CA GLY A 296 34.74 4.88 29.95
C GLY A 296 35.57 4.56 31.21
N THR A 297 35.66 5.54 32.12
CA THR A 297 36.47 5.49 33.35
C THR A 297 35.63 5.40 34.63
N LYS A 298 34.33 5.72 34.56
CA LYS A 298 33.41 5.73 35.69
C LYS A 298 32.04 5.20 35.25
N SER A 299 31.35 4.54 36.17
CA SER A 299 29.91 4.29 36.03
C SER A 299 29.24 4.47 37.37
N PHE A 300 27.93 4.69 37.36
CA PHE A 300 27.19 4.66 38.61
C PHE A 300 26.93 3.21 39.06
N GLN A 301 27.11 2.92 40.35
CA GLN A 301 26.67 1.64 40.93
C GLN A 301 25.70 1.88 42.10
N LEU A 302 24.57 1.18 42.08
CA LEU A 302 23.72 0.98 43.25
C LEU A 302 24.05 -0.37 43.88
N ARG A 303 24.08 -0.43 45.21
CA ARG A 303 24.39 -1.62 46.01
C ARG A 303 23.19 -2.10 46.79
N PHE A 304 22.99 -3.40 46.76
CA PHE A 304 21.96 -4.05 47.55
C PHE A 304 22.52 -4.50 48.91
N TYR A 305 22.02 -3.89 49.97
CA TYR A 305 22.18 -4.36 51.34
C TYR A 305 20.79 -4.65 51.93
N ASN A 306 20.71 -5.63 52.85
CA ASN A 306 19.47 -5.95 53.57
C ASN A 306 18.97 -4.79 54.45
N ASN A 307 19.84 -3.82 54.74
CA ASN A 307 19.56 -2.56 55.42
C ASN A 307 20.44 -1.51 54.71
N PRO A 308 19.92 -0.45 54.07
CA PRO A 308 18.63 0.22 54.27
C PRO A 308 17.46 -0.23 53.37
N THR A 309 16.24 0.19 53.76
CA THR A 309 14.96 -0.12 53.08
C THR A 309 14.78 0.60 51.74
N ILE A 310 15.48 1.72 51.54
CA ILE A 310 15.34 2.61 50.37
C ILE A 310 16.67 2.62 49.61
N ARG A 311 16.64 2.36 48.29
CA ARG A 311 17.83 2.21 47.44
C ARG A 311 17.53 2.79 46.06
N TYR A 312 18.11 3.93 45.74
CA TYR A 312 17.81 4.60 44.47
C TYR A 312 18.91 5.52 43.98
N LEU A 313 18.78 5.89 42.70
CA LEU A 313 19.39 7.02 42.04
C LEU A 313 18.25 7.87 41.43
N GLU A 314 18.13 9.14 41.78
CA GLU A 314 17.02 10.03 41.39
C GLU A 314 17.55 11.36 40.84
N MET A 315 16.91 11.87 39.78
CA MET A 315 17.19 13.19 39.23
C MET A 315 16.74 14.30 40.19
N LYS A 316 17.57 15.32 40.36
CA LYS A 316 17.23 16.56 41.10
C LYS A 316 16.89 17.74 40.18
N PHE A 317 16.70 17.47 38.90
CA PHE A 317 16.31 18.42 37.86
C PHE A 317 15.20 17.80 37.01
N GLU A 318 14.56 18.62 36.17
CA GLU A 318 13.43 18.22 35.34
C GLU A 318 13.72 18.52 33.87
N ILE A 319 13.21 17.67 32.98
CA ILE A 319 13.22 17.88 31.53
C ILE A 319 11.78 18.07 31.06
N VAL A 320 11.52 19.18 30.37
CA VAL A 320 10.20 19.47 29.80
C VAL A 320 9.93 18.52 28.64
N ASN A 321 8.78 17.83 28.66
CA ASN A 321 8.30 16.96 27.58
C ASN A 321 9.34 15.91 27.12
N MET A 322 9.98 15.27 28.10
CA MET A 322 10.88 14.14 27.83
C MET A 322 10.09 12.99 27.20
N SER A 323 10.50 12.57 26.00
CA SER A 323 9.81 11.55 25.20
C SER A 323 10.50 10.20 25.24
N LYS A 324 11.82 10.17 25.45
CA LYS A 324 12.61 8.94 25.43
C LYS A 324 13.82 9.03 26.36
N VAL A 325 14.17 7.91 26.96
CA VAL A 325 15.37 7.71 27.79
C VAL A 325 16.08 6.45 27.33
N THR A 326 17.40 6.51 27.15
CA THR A 326 18.23 5.33 26.87
C THR A 326 19.37 5.25 27.88
N PHE A 327 19.77 4.04 28.30
CA PHE A 327 20.92 3.84 29.18
C PHE A 327 21.42 2.39 29.14
N VAL A 328 22.66 2.15 29.55
CA VAL A 328 23.24 0.81 29.66
C VAL A 328 23.24 0.37 31.12
N SER A 329 22.83 -0.86 31.41
CA SER A 329 22.91 -1.40 32.77
C SER A 329 23.25 -2.88 32.82
N LYS A 330 23.72 -3.35 33.99
CA LYS A 330 23.96 -4.77 34.28
C LYS A 330 23.85 -5.11 35.75
N SER A 331 23.41 -6.33 36.06
CA SER A 331 23.50 -6.95 37.38
C SER A 331 23.27 -8.46 37.30
N GLN A 332 24.06 -9.24 38.03
CA GLN A 332 23.85 -10.68 38.12
C GLN A 332 22.63 -11.06 38.97
N TYR A 333 22.27 -10.24 39.97
CA TYR A 333 21.43 -10.69 41.09
C TYR A 333 20.15 -9.90 41.31
N HIS A 334 20.03 -8.71 40.72
CA HIS A 334 18.91 -7.80 40.95
C HIS A 334 18.49 -7.11 39.66
N ASP A 335 17.23 -6.72 39.60
CA ASP A 335 16.63 -6.01 38.48
C ASP A 335 16.49 -4.52 38.81
N LEU A 336 16.02 -3.73 37.85
CA LEU A 336 15.83 -2.29 38.00
C LEU A 336 14.35 -1.92 37.90
N LEU A 337 13.89 -1.06 38.79
CA LEU A 337 12.60 -0.39 38.69
C LEU A 337 12.84 1.09 38.36
N VAL A 338 12.37 1.53 37.20
CA VAL A 338 12.43 2.92 36.76
C VAL A 338 11.06 3.56 36.96
N LYS A 339 11.04 4.60 37.77
CA LYS A 339 9.88 5.45 38.03
C LYS A 339 10.14 6.82 37.44
N TYR A 340 9.07 7.54 37.12
CA TYR A 340 9.16 8.94 36.76
C TYR A 340 8.02 9.74 37.39
N TYR A 341 8.26 11.04 37.50
CA TYR A 341 7.30 11.99 38.01
C TYR A 341 7.00 13.01 36.92
N VAL A 342 5.73 13.39 36.79
CA VAL A 342 5.26 14.43 35.88
C VAL A 342 4.77 15.59 36.74
N ASP A 343 5.37 16.76 36.57
CA ASP A 343 5.07 17.97 37.36
C ASP A 343 5.08 17.71 38.88
N GLY A 344 6.03 16.88 39.33
CA GLY A 344 6.21 16.50 40.73
C GLY A 344 5.34 15.35 41.24
N VAL A 345 4.37 14.86 40.46
CA VAL A 345 3.48 13.74 40.81
C VAL A 345 4.03 12.43 40.25
N LEU A 346 4.08 11.38 41.06
CA LEU A 346 4.55 10.05 40.62
C LEU A 346 3.59 9.49 39.56
N SER A 347 4.12 9.10 38.39
CA SER A 347 3.31 8.46 37.35
C SER A 347 2.84 7.06 37.79
N GLN A 348 1.66 6.67 37.31
CA GLN A 348 1.15 5.31 37.45
C GLN A 348 1.95 4.31 36.63
N THR A 349 2.63 4.78 35.58
CA THR A 349 3.49 3.96 34.72
C THR A 349 4.89 3.85 35.33
N GLN A 350 5.38 2.62 35.46
CA GLN A 350 6.72 2.31 35.94
C GLN A 350 7.30 1.18 35.10
N PHE A 351 8.62 1.16 34.92
CA PHE A 351 9.30 0.22 34.05
C PHE A 351 10.18 -0.72 34.87
N THR A 352 9.89 -2.01 34.82
CA THR A 352 10.76 -3.04 35.41
C THR A 352 11.67 -3.62 34.33
N ILE A 353 12.98 -3.58 34.57
CA ILE A 353 14.00 -4.05 33.65
C ILE A 353 14.74 -5.22 34.29
N THR A 354 14.59 -6.39 33.68
CA THR A 354 15.31 -7.60 34.10
C THR A 354 16.76 -7.54 33.64
N LEU A 355 17.69 -7.76 34.58
CA LEU A 355 19.13 -7.64 34.32
C LEU A 355 19.86 -8.98 34.41
N ASP A 356 20.98 -9.04 33.70
CA ASP A 356 21.99 -10.08 33.83
C ASP A 356 23.40 -9.43 33.87
N ASN A 357 24.46 -10.25 33.83
CA ASN A 357 25.82 -9.75 33.95
C ASN A 357 26.40 -9.17 32.64
N THR A 358 25.59 -8.99 31.60
CA THR A 358 26.00 -8.38 30.33
C THR A 358 25.64 -6.90 30.29
N ASN A 359 26.50 -6.08 29.68
CA ASN A 359 26.20 -4.67 29.43
C ASN A 359 25.06 -4.62 28.39
N LYS A 360 23.85 -4.21 28.79
CA LYS A 360 22.69 -4.09 27.88
C LYS A 360 22.18 -2.68 27.85
N GLU A 361 21.93 -2.18 26.65
CA GLU A 361 21.21 -0.92 26.45
C GLU A 361 19.70 -1.14 26.65
N HIS A 362 19.06 -0.16 27.26
CA HIS A 362 17.63 -0.12 27.54
C HIS A 362 17.06 1.17 26.99
N THR A 363 15.85 1.08 26.44
CA THR A 363 15.08 2.25 25.97
C THR A 363 13.74 2.30 26.70
N ILE A 364 13.40 3.48 27.21
CA ILE A 364 12.12 3.80 27.85
C ILE A 364 11.50 4.96 27.08
N ASN A 365 10.27 4.78 26.61
CA ASN A 365 9.48 5.86 26.02
C ASN A 365 8.55 6.43 27.09
N ILE A 366 8.45 7.75 27.15
CA ILE A 366 7.58 8.48 28.08
C ILE A 366 6.54 9.22 27.24
N ASN A 367 5.29 8.86 27.43
CA ASN A 367 4.15 9.36 26.65
C ASN A 367 3.28 10.31 27.49
N GLU A 368 3.90 11.11 28.36
CA GLU A 368 3.24 12.11 29.20
C GLU A 368 3.92 13.46 29.01
N GLU A 369 3.12 14.51 28.83
CA GLU A 369 3.60 15.88 28.73
C GLU A 369 3.79 16.49 30.13
N GLY A 370 4.72 17.44 30.26
CA GLY A 370 5.02 18.13 31.52
C GLY A 370 6.50 18.10 31.88
N ARG A 371 6.83 18.50 33.09
CA ARG A 371 8.20 18.48 33.63
C ARG A 371 8.50 17.12 34.23
N ILE A 372 9.43 16.40 33.60
CA ILE A 372 9.69 15.00 33.96
C ILE A 372 11.02 14.85 34.68
N ARG A 373 11.02 14.04 35.74
CA ARG A 373 12.22 13.55 36.45
C ARG A 373 12.16 12.03 36.67
N LEU A 374 13.31 11.36 36.68
CA LEU A 374 13.43 9.90 36.80
C LEU A 374 13.98 9.47 38.16
N ARG A 375 13.60 8.26 38.57
CA ARG A 375 14.18 7.51 39.69
C ARG A 375 14.40 6.05 39.31
N PHE A 376 15.60 5.56 39.58
CA PHE A 376 16.02 4.17 39.44
C PHE A 376 16.10 3.52 40.81
N GLU A 377 15.40 2.40 41.03
CA GLU A 377 15.39 1.64 42.29
C GLU A 377 15.85 0.19 42.05
N ILE A 378 16.61 -0.38 42.99
CA ILE A 378 16.93 -1.82 42.91
C ILE A 378 15.68 -2.64 43.22
N LEU A 379 15.27 -3.48 42.28
CA LEU A 379 14.25 -4.51 42.47
C LEU A 379 14.94 -5.86 42.80
N PRO A 380 14.85 -6.36 44.04
CA PRO A 380 15.63 -7.53 44.44
C PRO A 380 15.08 -8.82 43.81
N ARG A 381 15.93 -9.54 43.07
CA ARG A 381 15.62 -10.89 42.54
C ARG A 381 16.20 -12.00 43.40
N SER A 382 17.23 -11.71 44.18
CA SER A 382 17.84 -12.64 45.13
C SER A 382 18.06 -12.00 46.50
N SER A 383 18.33 -12.83 47.52
CA SER A 383 18.71 -12.36 48.86
C SER A 383 20.22 -12.06 49.01
N GLN A 384 20.99 -12.11 47.91
CA GLN A 384 22.45 -11.90 47.96
C GLN A 384 22.75 -10.44 48.31
N THR A 385 23.47 -10.25 49.42
CA THR A 385 23.87 -8.92 49.91
C THR A 385 25.20 -8.46 49.33
N SER A 386 25.44 -7.15 49.34
CA SER A 386 26.65 -6.50 48.84
C SER A 386 26.86 -6.59 47.32
N THR A 387 25.83 -6.93 46.56
CA THR A 387 25.85 -7.00 45.10
C THR A 387 25.44 -5.68 44.45
N GLN A 388 25.79 -5.48 43.18
CA GLN A 388 25.67 -4.21 42.47
C GLN A 388 24.67 -4.26 41.33
N VAL A 389 24.10 -3.10 41.02
CA VAL A 389 23.55 -2.77 39.70
C VAL A 389 24.34 -1.59 39.16
N TYR A 390 24.88 -1.73 37.96
CA TYR A 390 25.66 -0.70 37.29
C TYR A 390 24.79 0.02 36.25
N PHE A 391 25.02 1.33 36.06
CA PHE A 391 24.36 2.16 35.05
C PHE A 391 25.35 3.11 34.41
N ASP A 392 25.19 3.32 33.11
CA ASP A 392 26.06 4.18 32.31
C ASP A 392 25.36 4.65 31.02
N ASN A 393 25.98 5.58 30.30
CA ASN A 393 25.54 6.06 28.99
C ASN A 393 24.05 6.48 28.94
N LEU A 394 23.62 7.22 29.96
CA LEU A 394 22.25 7.70 30.08
C LEU A 394 22.02 8.88 29.13
N LYS A 395 20.97 8.81 28.30
CA LYS A 395 20.55 9.86 27.35
C LYS A 395 19.05 10.10 27.44
N MET A 396 18.63 11.35 27.32
CA MET A 396 17.23 11.77 27.42
C MET A 396 16.87 12.71 26.27
N TYR A 397 15.72 12.47 25.66
CA TYR A 397 15.26 13.16 24.45
C TYR A 397 13.92 13.86 24.69
N THR A 398 13.66 14.95 23.96
CA THR A 398 12.40 15.72 23.94
C THR A 398 11.96 16.00 22.51
N ASN A 399 10.70 16.38 22.32
CA ASN A 399 10.14 16.69 21.01
C ASN A 399 10.16 18.21 20.70
N GLU A 400 11.33 18.89 20.71
CA GLU A 400 11.43 20.34 20.39
C GLU A 400 11.70 20.64 18.89
N GLU A 401 11.38 21.87 18.45
CA GLU A 401 11.16 22.33 17.06
C GLU A 401 12.30 22.02 16.06
N GLY A 402 11.90 21.42 14.94
CA GLY A 402 12.78 20.82 13.93
C GLY A 402 12.23 19.43 13.60
N ARG A 403 11.15 19.40 12.80
CA ARG A 403 10.44 18.15 12.51
C ARG A 403 11.14 17.42 11.38
N SER A 404 11.39 16.13 11.58
CA SER A 404 11.81 15.23 10.52
C SER A 404 10.58 14.51 10.01
N LEU A 405 10.37 14.54 8.70
CA LEU A 405 9.39 13.68 8.06
C LEU A 405 9.92 12.25 8.15
N VAL A 406 9.14 11.37 8.76
CA VAL A 406 9.47 9.94 8.79
C VAL A 406 8.54 9.19 7.88
N ILE A 407 9.16 8.28 7.14
CA ILE A 407 8.46 7.15 6.56
C ILE A 407 8.01 6.30 7.75
N HIS A 408 6.70 6.22 7.95
CA HIS A 408 6.14 5.04 8.56
C HIS A 408 6.14 4.01 7.44
N PRO A 409 7.02 3.00 7.48
CA PRO A 409 6.97 1.97 6.47
C PRO A 409 5.56 1.40 6.55
N LYS A 410 4.77 1.63 5.51
CA LYS A 410 3.77 0.64 5.15
C LYS A 410 4.61 -0.61 5.01
N LEU A 411 4.35 -1.63 5.83
CA LEU A 411 5.09 -2.88 5.71
C LEU A 411 4.91 -3.31 4.26
N ILE A 412 5.92 -3.09 3.42
CA ILE A 412 5.99 -3.60 2.07
C ILE A 412 6.17 -5.10 2.30
N TYR A 413 5.05 -5.78 2.42
CA TYR A 413 5.00 -7.20 2.20
C TYR A 413 5.16 -7.33 0.69
N ASP A 414 6.34 -7.75 0.24
CA ASP A 414 6.48 -8.37 -1.09
C ASP A 414 5.26 -9.26 -1.28
N ASP A 415 4.41 -8.90 -2.23
CA ASP A 415 2.98 -9.22 -2.21
C ASP A 415 2.70 -10.72 -2.41
N TYR A 416 3.74 -11.53 -2.57
CA TYR A 416 3.68 -12.99 -2.54
C TYR A 416 4.93 -13.54 -1.87
N PRO A 417 4.79 -14.27 -0.76
CA PRO A 417 5.94 -14.84 -0.08
C PRO A 417 6.60 -15.92 -0.95
N GLU A 418 7.71 -15.47 -1.52
CA GLU A 418 8.73 -16.09 -2.38
C GLU A 418 8.26 -16.61 -3.75
N THR A 419 8.45 -15.80 -4.79
CA THR A 419 8.45 -16.16 -6.22
C THR A 419 9.62 -17.06 -6.64
N ASP A 420 10.47 -17.49 -5.68
CA ASP A 420 11.56 -18.41 -5.91
C ASP A 420 11.05 -19.86 -5.88
N GLU A 421 10.69 -20.37 -7.06
CA GLU A 421 10.22 -21.75 -7.24
C GLU A 421 11.20 -22.80 -6.67
N ALA A 422 12.51 -22.51 -6.62
CA ALA A 422 13.51 -23.46 -6.11
C ALA A 422 13.49 -23.54 -4.57
N LYS A 423 13.32 -22.40 -3.88
CA LYS A 423 13.10 -22.38 -2.42
C LYS A 423 11.76 -23.01 -2.04
N LEU A 424 10.69 -22.67 -2.76
CA LEU A 424 9.36 -23.26 -2.56
C LEU A 424 9.36 -24.77 -2.78
N LEU A 425 10.11 -25.29 -3.76
CA LEU A 425 10.19 -26.73 -4.01
C LEU A 425 10.81 -27.50 -2.84
N THR A 426 11.85 -26.94 -2.22
CA THR A 426 12.49 -27.55 -1.04
C THR A 426 11.53 -27.58 0.15
N LEU A 427 10.85 -26.45 0.41
CA LEU A 427 9.80 -26.33 1.42
C LEU A 427 8.64 -27.28 1.18
N LYS A 428 8.13 -27.32 -0.05
CA LYS A 428 7.06 -28.22 -0.50
C LYS A 428 7.44 -29.68 -0.28
N ASN A 429 8.66 -30.10 -0.64
CA ASN A 429 9.10 -31.48 -0.48
C ASN A 429 9.18 -31.89 0.99
N ARG A 430 9.76 -31.04 1.85
CA ARG A 430 9.79 -31.26 3.32
C ARG A 430 8.37 -31.30 3.90
N PHE A 431 7.51 -30.40 3.47
CA PHE A 431 6.14 -30.33 3.96
C PHE A 431 5.28 -31.49 3.46
N GLN A 432 5.53 -31.99 2.25
CA GLN A 432 4.86 -33.13 1.65
C GLN A 432 5.22 -34.45 2.35
N SER A 433 6.47 -34.65 2.78
CA SER A 433 6.84 -35.87 3.52
C SER A 433 6.10 -35.98 4.84
N ASP A 434 5.94 -34.85 5.55
CA ASP A 434 5.21 -34.81 6.81
C ASP A 434 3.69 -34.89 6.61
N ARG A 435 3.16 -34.40 5.48
CA ARG A 435 1.72 -34.44 5.16
C ARG A 435 1.15 -35.85 5.14
N ASN A 436 1.98 -36.86 4.86
CA ASN A 436 1.59 -38.26 4.92
C ASN A 436 1.18 -38.72 6.33
N SER A 437 1.56 -37.97 7.39
CA SER A 437 1.08 -38.21 8.75
C SER A 437 -0.39 -37.80 8.93
N LEU A 438 -0.87 -36.80 8.16
CA LEU A 438 -2.27 -36.42 8.15
C LEU A 438 -3.05 -37.35 7.20
N GLY A 439 -3.81 -38.28 7.76
CA GLY A 439 -4.79 -39.06 7.00
C GLY A 439 -5.73 -38.17 6.16
N ALA A 440 -6.21 -38.69 5.03
CA ALA A 440 -7.09 -37.97 4.11
C ALA A 440 -8.32 -37.33 4.80
N PRO A 441 -8.93 -36.29 4.22
CA PRO A 441 -10.21 -35.76 4.69
C PRO A 441 -11.23 -36.90 4.89
N MET A 442 -12.03 -36.81 5.94
CA MET A 442 -13.16 -37.72 6.18
C MET A 442 -14.26 -37.52 5.14
N TYR A 443 -14.42 -36.28 4.68
CA TYR A 443 -15.40 -35.89 3.67
C TYR A 443 -14.67 -35.23 2.50
N SER A 444 -15.03 -35.60 1.28
CA SER A 444 -14.43 -35.00 0.07
C SER A 444 -15.06 -33.68 -0.32
N ASN A 445 -16.28 -33.40 0.15
CA ASN A 445 -17.07 -32.23 -0.23
C ASN A 445 -17.62 -31.51 1.01
N ALA A 446 -17.87 -30.21 0.86
CA ALA A 446 -18.69 -29.45 1.80
C ALA A 446 -20.12 -30.02 1.87
N LEU A 447 -20.82 -29.75 2.97
CA LEU A 447 -22.24 -30.08 3.05
C LEU A 447 -23.02 -29.25 2.02
N SER A 448 -23.96 -29.90 1.33
CA SER A 448 -24.96 -29.18 0.54
C SER A 448 -25.91 -28.40 1.47
N GLN A 449 -26.70 -27.49 0.91
CA GLN A 449 -27.71 -26.78 1.70
C GLN A 449 -28.67 -27.74 2.44
N ALA A 450 -29.11 -28.81 1.78
CA ALA A 450 -29.94 -29.84 2.41
C ALA A 450 -29.18 -30.60 3.50
N GLY A 451 -27.87 -30.87 3.29
CA GLY A 451 -27.01 -31.47 4.30
C GLY A 451 -26.84 -30.58 5.53
N LEU A 452 -26.70 -29.26 5.34
CA LEU A 452 -26.59 -28.28 6.42
C LEU A 452 -27.89 -28.18 7.23
N ILE A 453 -29.04 -28.13 6.55
CA ILE A 453 -30.36 -28.20 7.19
C ILE A 453 -30.48 -29.47 8.04
N GLN A 454 -30.07 -30.61 7.48
CA GLN A 454 -30.13 -31.89 8.20
C GLN A 454 -29.16 -31.94 9.38
N TYR A 455 -27.98 -31.31 9.26
CA TYR A 455 -26.96 -31.25 10.30
C TYR A 455 -27.47 -30.52 11.55
N TYR A 456 -28.26 -29.46 11.38
CA TYR A 456 -28.84 -28.66 12.48
C TYR A 456 -30.32 -28.96 12.78
N ALA A 457 -30.92 -29.96 12.14
CA ALA A 457 -32.38 -30.19 12.16
C ALA A 457 -32.97 -30.38 13.57
N THR A 458 -32.20 -30.91 14.54
CA THR A 458 -32.69 -31.13 15.91
C THR A 458 -32.83 -29.84 16.72
N LEU A 459 -32.31 -28.71 16.23
CA LEU A 459 -32.48 -27.39 16.86
C LEU A 459 -33.84 -26.75 16.57
N ASN A 460 -34.57 -27.26 15.56
CA ASN A 460 -35.81 -26.64 15.10
C ASN A 460 -36.85 -26.50 16.23
N GLY A 461 -37.23 -25.25 16.52
CA GLY A 461 -38.21 -24.91 17.55
C GLY A 461 -37.70 -24.97 18.99
N LEU A 462 -36.43 -25.31 19.22
CA LEU A 462 -35.82 -25.24 20.55
C LEU A 462 -35.44 -23.81 20.90
N THR A 463 -35.55 -23.46 22.19
CA THR A 463 -35.15 -22.15 22.73
C THR A 463 -34.49 -22.32 24.10
N GLY A 464 -33.81 -21.26 24.57
CA GLY A 464 -33.20 -21.23 25.91
C GLY A 464 -32.27 -22.43 26.16
N GLN A 465 -32.37 -23.04 27.34
CA GLN A 465 -31.48 -24.13 27.74
C GLN A 465 -31.56 -25.36 26.83
N GLN A 466 -32.72 -25.65 26.25
CA GLN A 466 -32.88 -26.80 25.34
C GLN A 466 -32.08 -26.61 24.06
N PHE A 467 -32.10 -25.39 23.51
CA PHE A 467 -31.28 -25.03 22.35
C PHE A 467 -29.79 -25.14 22.66
N LYS A 468 -29.35 -24.55 23.80
CA LYS A 468 -27.93 -24.58 24.21
C LYS A 468 -27.40 -26.01 24.33
N THR A 469 -28.11 -26.87 25.05
CA THR A 469 -27.69 -28.26 25.26
C THR A 469 -27.72 -29.09 23.97
N GLU A 470 -28.70 -28.91 23.08
CA GLU A 470 -28.73 -29.66 21.81
C GLU A 470 -27.63 -29.18 20.86
N LEU A 471 -27.34 -27.87 20.80
CA LEU A 471 -26.24 -27.34 19.99
C LEU A 471 -24.87 -27.88 20.46
N GLU A 472 -24.60 -27.84 21.77
CA GLU A 472 -23.39 -28.43 22.37
C GLU A 472 -23.25 -29.92 22.01
N LYS A 473 -24.35 -30.66 22.03
CA LYS A 473 -24.40 -32.07 21.65
C LYS A 473 -24.12 -32.30 20.17
N ILE A 474 -24.67 -31.49 19.25
CA ILE A 474 -24.37 -31.58 17.82
C ILE A 474 -22.87 -31.41 17.59
N ILE A 475 -22.28 -30.32 18.11
CA ILE A 475 -20.87 -30.01 17.85
C ILE A 475 -19.95 -31.07 18.47
N SER A 476 -20.25 -31.52 19.69
CA SER A 476 -19.42 -32.53 20.37
C SER A 476 -19.51 -33.92 19.73
N SER A 477 -20.71 -34.36 19.32
CA SER A 477 -20.91 -35.68 18.70
C SER A 477 -20.43 -35.77 17.25
N THR A 478 -20.38 -34.64 16.54
CA THR A 478 -19.90 -34.59 15.15
C THR A 478 -18.40 -34.33 15.04
N HIS A 479 -17.70 -34.01 16.14
CA HIS A 479 -16.24 -33.93 16.17
C HIS A 479 -15.67 -35.35 16.18
N MET A 480 -15.58 -35.96 15.00
CA MET A 480 -15.26 -37.37 14.83
C MET A 480 -13.76 -37.65 14.75
N ARG A 481 -12.93 -36.66 14.38
CA ARG A 481 -11.48 -36.82 14.27
C ARG A 481 -10.72 -35.70 14.96
N PHE A 482 -9.97 -36.07 16.00
CA PHE A 482 -9.04 -35.17 16.67
C PHE A 482 -7.73 -35.06 15.88
N ILE A 483 -7.50 -33.86 15.36
CA ILE A 483 -6.27 -33.45 14.70
C ILE A 483 -5.25 -33.07 15.78
N SER A 484 -4.00 -33.52 15.68
CA SER A 484 -2.96 -33.09 16.61
C SER A 484 -2.53 -31.65 16.33
N TYR A 485 -1.97 -30.97 17.34
CA TYR A 485 -1.47 -29.60 17.14
C TYR A 485 -0.41 -29.53 16.04
N GLY A 486 0.42 -30.58 15.92
CA GLY A 486 1.31 -30.75 14.80
C GLY A 486 0.52 -30.85 13.49
N GLU A 487 -0.39 -31.81 13.36
CA GLU A 487 -1.19 -32.07 12.16
C GLU A 487 -2.00 -30.84 11.69
N ALA A 488 -2.39 -29.95 12.61
CA ALA A 488 -3.18 -28.76 12.31
C ALA A 488 -2.58 -27.87 11.21
N ARG A 489 -1.24 -27.77 11.11
CA ARG A 489 -0.55 -26.97 10.07
C ARG A 489 -0.96 -27.34 8.64
N PHE A 490 -1.28 -28.61 8.39
CA PHE A 490 -1.71 -29.09 7.08
C PHE A 490 -3.19 -28.79 6.80
N VAL A 491 -3.99 -28.65 7.85
CA VAL A 491 -5.37 -28.20 7.71
C VAL A 491 -5.38 -26.69 7.45
N LEU A 492 -4.57 -25.91 8.18
CA LEU A 492 -4.43 -24.46 8.00
C LEU A 492 -3.90 -24.08 6.62
N GLU A 493 -2.97 -24.85 6.06
CA GLU A 493 -2.51 -24.70 4.67
C GLU A 493 -3.68 -24.66 3.66
N LYS A 494 -4.79 -25.33 3.98
CA LYS A 494 -5.98 -25.39 3.13
C LYS A 494 -7.08 -24.46 3.60
N SER A 495 -7.28 -24.36 4.91
CA SER A 495 -8.41 -23.65 5.50
C SER A 495 -8.21 -22.14 5.46
N ASP A 496 -6.95 -21.70 5.51
CA ASP A 496 -6.58 -20.28 5.53
C ASP A 496 -6.02 -19.83 4.17
N LEU A 497 -6.13 -20.68 3.13
CA LEU A 497 -5.66 -20.41 1.78
C LEU A 497 -6.56 -19.40 1.06
N VAL A 498 -5.94 -18.40 0.45
CA VAL A 498 -6.54 -17.43 -0.45
C VAL A 498 -5.92 -17.61 -1.84
N ASP A 499 -6.76 -17.52 -2.86
CA ASP A 499 -6.36 -17.48 -4.26
C ASP A 499 -6.75 -16.12 -4.83
N GLU A 500 -5.76 -15.34 -5.25
CA GLU A 500 -5.93 -14.01 -5.80
C GLU A 500 -5.18 -13.94 -7.12
N ASN A 501 -5.92 -13.78 -8.22
CA ASN A 501 -5.36 -13.70 -9.57
C ASN A 501 -4.43 -14.89 -9.95
N GLY A 502 -4.77 -16.11 -9.49
CA GLY A 502 -4.01 -17.33 -9.78
C GLY A 502 -2.78 -17.52 -8.91
N LYS A 503 -2.59 -16.65 -7.91
CA LYS A 503 -1.50 -16.78 -6.94
C LYS A 503 -2.08 -17.11 -5.56
N GLN A 504 -1.37 -17.96 -4.82
CA GLN A 504 -1.87 -18.57 -3.59
C GLN A 504 -1.04 -18.16 -2.37
N TYR A 505 -1.71 -17.73 -1.30
CA TYR A 505 -1.11 -17.39 -0.01
C TYR A 505 -2.04 -17.78 1.14
N LEU A 506 -1.54 -17.79 2.37
CA LEU A 506 -2.37 -17.92 3.57
C LEU A 506 -2.72 -16.52 4.10
N ASP A 507 -3.98 -16.30 4.45
CA ASP A 507 -4.44 -15.08 5.14
C ASP A 507 -3.87 -15.05 6.57
N GLY A 508 -2.91 -14.14 6.78
CA GLY A 508 -2.25 -13.93 8.05
C GLY A 508 -3.10 -13.12 9.03
N LEU A 509 -3.61 -13.81 10.05
CA LEU A 509 -4.54 -13.27 11.03
C LEU A 509 -4.05 -11.95 11.68
N TYR A 510 -4.97 -11.00 11.85
CA TYR A 510 -4.83 -9.65 12.44
C TYR A 510 -4.12 -8.60 11.59
N ALA A 511 -3.21 -9.00 10.70
CA ALA A 511 -2.35 -8.07 9.97
C ALA A 511 -2.51 -8.11 8.45
N LYS A 512 -3.45 -8.91 7.91
CA LYS A 512 -3.64 -9.11 6.46
C LYS A 512 -2.36 -9.52 5.74
N THR A 513 -1.44 -10.16 6.47
CA THR A 513 -0.16 -10.57 5.91
C THR A 513 -0.43 -11.69 4.91
N LYS A 514 0.06 -11.58 3.68
CA LYS A 514 0.07 -12.69 2.73
C LYS A 514 1.22 -13.64 3.10
N ILE A 515 0.91 -14.86 3.55
CA ILE A 515 1.93 -15.79 4.08
C ILE A 515 2.15 -17.01 3.18
N VAL A 516 3.39 -17.52 3.13
CA VAL A 516 3.74 -18.70 2.33
C VAL A 516 2.96 -19.90 2.86
N LYS A 517 2.40 -20.64 1.91
CA LYS A 517 1.54 -21.79 2.15
C LYS A 517 2.23 -22.91 2.95
N TYR A 518 3.50 -23.18 2.65
CA TYR A 518 4.20 -24.30 3.23
C TYR A 518 4.80 -23.91 4.59
N TRP A 519 4.55 -24.74 5.61
CA TRP A 519 5.15 -24.54 6.92
C TRP A 519 6.66 -24.71 6.84
N ASP A 520 7.39 -23.72 7.31
CA ASP A 520 8.84 -23.68 7.20
C ASP A 520 9.59 -24.01 8.49
N GLY A 521 8.87 -24.32 9.56
CA GLY A 521 9.45 -24.49 10.90
C GLY A 521 9.02 -23.42 11.88
N GLY A 522 8.33 -22.38 11.43
CA GLY A 522 7.85 -21.28 12.27
C GLY A 522 8.49 -19.94 11.96
N GLU A 523 9.19 -19.85 10.83
CA GLU A 523 9.97 -18.69 10.42
C GLU A 523 9.09 -17.64 9.76
N THR A 524 8.24 -18.03 8.81
CA THR A 524 7.33 -17.11 8.10
C THR A 524 5.93 -17.08 8.70
N TRP A 525 5.45 -18.17 9.29
CA TRP A 525 4.19 -18.18 10.03
C TRP A 525 4.23 -19.03 11.28
N SER A 526 3.21 -18.85 12.11
CA SER A 526 2.90 -19.65 13.29
C SER A 526 1.44 -20.09 13.28
N ARG A 527 1.12 -21.11 14.09
CA ARG A 527 -0.27 -21.45 14.42
C ARG A 527 -0.67 -20.56 15.59
N GLU A 528 -1.50 -19.57 15.34
CA GLU A 528 -2.10 -18.75 16.38
C GLU A 528 -3.18 -19.53 17.10
N HIS A 529 -3.18 -19.49 18.42
CA HIS A 529 -4.28 -19.93 19.27
C HIS A 529 -5.20 -18.74 19.55
N VAL A 530 -6.30 -18.57 18.81
CA VAL A 530 -7.23 -17.43 19.01
C VAL A 530 -7.80 -17.42 20.44
N TRP A 531 -8.04 -18.57 21.02
CA TRP A 531 -8.05 -18.77 22.47
C TRP A 531 -6.66 -19.26 22.91
N PRO A 532 -5.83 -18.42 23.55
CA PRO A 532 -4.43 -18.71 23.86
C PRO A 532 -4.26 -20.03 24.61
N ASN A 533 -3.23 -20.79 24.26
CA ASN A 533 -2.87 -22.04 24.92
C ASN A 533 -2.75 -21.92 26.45
N SER A 534 -2.12 -20.84 26.91
CA SER A 534 -1.96 -20.53 28.33
C SER A 534 -3.27 -20.26 29.07
N ARG A 535 -4.39 -20.20 28.37
CA ARG A 535 -5.74 -19.94 28.88
C ARG A 535 -6.75 -20.99 28.44
N LEU A 536 -6.33 -22.15 27.94
CA LEU A 536 -7.25 -23.23 27.52
C LEU A 536 -7.63 -24.20 28.65
N GLY A 537 -7.18 -23.93 29.88
CA GLY A 537 -7.42 -24.81 31.02
C GLY A 537 -6.63 -26.12 30.98
N ILE A 538 -5.53 -26.16 30.21
CA ILE A 538 -4.69 -27.35 30.00
C ILE A 538 -3.20 -27.01 30.04
N PRO A 539 -2.33 -28.00 30.28
CA PRO A 539 -0.90 -27.87 30.08
C PRO A 539 -0.54 -27.42 28.67
N ARG A 540 0.64 -26.81 28.54
CA ARG A 540 1.18 -26.37 27.25
C ARG A 540 1.19 -27.50 26.23
N VAL A 541 0.54 -27.27 25.09
CA VAL A 541 0.47 -28.28 24.02
C VAL A 541 1.82 -28.54 23.36
N ASP A 542 2.00 -29.77 22.91
CA ASP A 542 3.06 -30.23 22.01
C ASP A 542 2.46 -30.70 20.67
N ASN A 543 3.31 -31.09 19.71
CA ASN A 543 2.86 -31.52 18.39
C ASN A 543 2.00 -32.81 18.39
N ASN A 544 2.00 -33.59 19.47
CA ASN A 544 1.23 -34.83 19.60
C ASN A 544 -0.12 -34.62 20.30
N THR A 545 -0.32 -33.45 20.91
CA THR A 545 -1.51 -33.12 21.67
C THR A 545 -2.76 -33.14 20.79
N LYS A 546 -3.80 -33.86 21.24
CA LYS A 546 -5.11 -34.03 20.58
C LYS A 546 -6.25 -33.69 21.54
N ASN A 547 -6.49 -32.40 21.75
CA ASN A 547 -7.50 -31.86 22.68
C ASN A 547 -7.97 -30.46 22.24
N GLN A 548 -8.58 -29.66 23.14
CA GLN A 548 -9.04 -28.31 22.80
C GLN A 548 -7.93 -27.38 22.30
N GLY A 549 -6.66 -27.63 22.67
CA GLY A 549 -5.50 -26.89 22.17
C GLY A 549 -5.02 -27.30 20.79
N SER A 550 -5.64 -28.31 20.18
CA SER A 550 -5.40 -28.68 18.79
C SER A 550 -6.65 -28.62 17.92
N ASP A 551 -7.76 -28.10 18.45
CA ASP A 551 -8.98 -27.86 17.67
C ASP A 551 -8.70 -26.78 16.61
N VAL A 552 -8.78 -27.16 15.34
CA VAL A 552 -8.38 -26.32 14.21
C VAL A 552 -9.29 -25.12 14.08
N HIS A 553 -10.55 -25.17 14.54
CA HIS A 553 -11.41 -23.98 14.57
C HIS A 553 -10.79 -22.85 15.41
N ASN A 554 -9.99 -23.17 16.42
CA ASN A 554 -9.25 -22.22 17.28
C ASN A 554 -7.88 -21.80 16.73
N LEU A 555 -7.41 -22.42 15.64
CA LEU A 555 -6.08 -22.23 15.11
C LEU A 555 -6.09 -21.45 13.80
N ARG A 556 -5.18 -20.48 13.62
CA ARG A 556 -5.06 -19.70 12.39
C ARG A 556 -3.60 -19.54 11.98
N ALA A 557 -3.34 -19.36 10.69
CA ALA A 557 -2.03 -18.92 10.22
C ALA A 557 -1.80 -17.45 10.63
N ILE A 558 -0.62 -17.16 11.17
CA ILE A 558 -0.26 -15.80 11.61
C ILE A 558 1.21 -15.53 11.37
N ASN A 559 1.59 -14.28 11.13
CA ASN A 559 2.99 -13.88 11.13
C ASN A 559 3.58 -14.01 12.57
N PRO A 560 4.80 -14.56 12.77
CA PRO A 560 5.34 -14.78 14.12
C PRO A 560 5.55 -13.49 14.92
N SER A 561 5.81 -12.35 14.28
CA SER A 561 5.97 -11.06 14.98
C SER A 561 4.62 -10.55 15.51
N VAL A 562 3.56 -10.68 14.70
CA VAL A 562 2.18 -10.35 15.09
C VAL A 562 1.71 -11.29 16.20
N ASN A 563 2.02 -12.59 16.10
CA ASN A 563 1.73 -13.58 17.14
C ASN A 563 2.41 -13.24 18.48
N SER A 564 3.70 -12.90 18.42
CA SER A 564 4.46 -12.47 19.60
C SER A 564 3.87 -11.20 20.23
N THR A 565 3.46 -10.25 19.39
CA THR A 565 2.80 -9.00 19.80
C THR A 565 1.42 -9.26 20.40
N ARG A 566 0.66 -10.21 19.87
CA ARG A 566 -0.63 -10.63 20.43
C ARG A 566 -0.45 -11.27 21.80
N SER A 567 0.48 -12.22 21.93
CA SER A 567 0.75 -12.97 23.18
C SER A 567 -0.51 -13.69 23.73
N ASN A 568 -0.79 -13.59 25.03
CA ASN A 568 -2.00 -14.13 25.67
C ASN A 568 -2.96 -13.02 26.15
N ARG A 569 -2.91 -11.86 25.48
CA ARG A 569 -3.73 -10.68 25.80
C ARG A 569 -5.20 -10.94 25.51
N TYR A 570 -6.07 -10.37 26.34
CA TYR A 570 -7.51 -10.43 26.18
C TYR A 570 -7.95 -9.54 25.03
N PHE A 571 -8.99 -9.96 24.33
CA PHE A 571 -9.59 -9.10 23.31
C PHE A 571 -10.39 -7.98 23.96
N VAL A 572 -10.12 -6.74 23.54
CA VAL A 572 -10.75 -5.53 24.09
C VAL A 572 -11.14 -4.58 22.95
N ARG A 573 -12.07 -3.66 23.23
CA ARG A 573 -12.54 -2.64 22.26
C ARG A 573 -11.39 -1.82 21.69
N GLY A 574 -11.50 -1.53 20.41
CA GLY A 574 -10.60 -0.67 19.63
C GLY A 574 -11.23 -0.39 18.26
N SER A 575 -10.48 0.24 17.36
CA SER A 575 -10.89 0.53 15.99
C SER A 575 -9.66 0.59 15.07
N GLY A 576 -9.85 0.42 13.77
CA GLY A 576 -8.78 0.45 12.76
C GLY A 576 -7.99 -0.85 12.69
N GLU A 577 -6.67 -0.75 12.57
CA GLU A 577 -5.76 -1.90 12.49
C GLU A 577 -5.54 -2.58 13.85
N ASN A 578 -4.93 -3.77 13.83
CA ASN A 578 -4.62 -4.49 15.06
C ASN A 578 -3.64 -3.72 15.96
N GLN A 579 -3.86 -3.76 17.27
CA GLN A 579 -3.03 -3.01 18.23
C GLN A 579 -3.12 -3.59 19.64
N THR A 580 -2.04 -3.43 20.42
CA THR A 580 -2.07 -3.68 21.87
C THR A 580 -2.71 -2.51 22.58
N ILE A 581 -3.64 -2.78 23.50
CA ILE A 581 -4.34 -1.77 24.30
C ILE A 581 -4.01 -2.04 25.77
N GLY A 582 -3.18 -1.16 26.34
CA GLY A 582 -2.59 -1.38 27.66
C GLY A 582 -1.69 -2.61 27.70
N SER A 583 -1.42 -3.13 28.91
CA SER A 583 -0.52 -4.27 29.08
C SER A 583 -1.15 -5.61 28.66
N ASN A 584 -2.47 -5.74 28.86
CA ASN A 584 -3.18 -7.02 28.80
C ASN A 584 -4.26 -7.09 27.71
N GLY A 585 -4.50 -6.00 26.97
CA GLY A 585 -5.54 -5.93 25.95
C GLY A 585 -4.99 -5.98 24.53
N TYR A 586 -5.75 -6.55 23.60
CA TYR A 586 -5.44 -6.58 22.18
C TYR A 586 -6.72 -6.33 21.36
N TYR A 587 -6.63 -5.42 20.41
CA TYR A 587 -7.64 -5.22 19.39
C TYR A 587 -7.20 -5.95 18.11
N PRO A 588 -8.01 -6.87 17.55
CA PRO A 588 -7.61 -7.69 16.41
C PRO A 588 -7.65 -6.96 15.06
N GLY A 589 -8.19 -5.74 15.02
CA GLY A 589 -8.46 -5.00 13.80
C GLY A 589 -9.91 -5.13 13.33
N ASP A 590 -10.42 -4.12 12.64
CA ASP A 590 -11.81 -4.05 12.17
C ASP A 590 -12.23 -5.25 11.30
N GLU A 591 -11.27 -5.84 10.60
CA GLU A 591 -11.47 -6.90 9.59
C GLU A 591 -11.44 -8.31 10.17
N TYR A 592 -11.07 -8.46 11.44
CA TYR A 592 -10.92 -9.77 12.10
C TYR A 592 -11.76 -9.89 13.38
N LYS A 593 -12.47 -8.83 13.78
CA LYS A 593 -13.16 -8.79 15.07
C LYS A 593 -14.34 -9.77 15.13
N GLY A 594 -15.05 -9.95 14.01
CA GLY A 594 -16.13 -10.91 13.84
C GLY A 594 -15.62 -12.35 13.79
N ASP A 595 -14.53 -12.59 13.04
CA ASP A 595 -13.81 -13.87 13.00
C ASP A 595 -13.43 -14.34 14.40
N VAL A 596 -12.77 -13.46 15.17
CA VAL A 596 -12.36 -13.73 16.55
C VAL A 596 -13.57 -14.05 17.41
N ALA A 597 -14.64 -13.24 17.35
CA ALA A 597 -15.85 -13.48 18.12
C ALA A 597 -16.44 -14.86 17.85
N ARG A 598 -16.62 -15.23 16.57
CA ARG A 598 -17.22 -16.52 16.18
C ARG A 598 -16.33 -17.71 16.53
N ILE A 599 -15.00 -17.57 16.50
CA ILE A 599 -14.07 -18.62 16.95
C ILE A 599 -14.19 -18.82 18.47
N LEU A 600 -14.22 -17.74 19.26
CA LEU A 600 -14.35 -17.83 20.71
C LEU A 600 -15.72 -18.37 21.13
N PHE A 601 -16.80 -17.97 20.46
CA PHE A 601 -18.13 -18.54 20.69
C PHE A 601 -18.14 -20.04 20.43
N TYR A 602 -17.59 -20.50 19.30
CA TYR A 602 -17.48 -21.93 19.02
C TYR A 602 -16.72 -22.68 20.13
N MET A 603 -15.62 -22.12 20.62
CA MET A 603 -14.81 -22.75 21.67
C MET A 603 -15.60 -22.92 22.98
N VAL A 604 -16.45 -21.95 23.34
CA VAL A 604 -17.37 -22.10 24.48
C VAL A 604 -18.36 -23.22 24.24
N VAL A 605 -19.05 -23.25 23.10
CA VAL A 605 -20.08 -24.27 22.83
C VAL A 605 -19.46 -25.67 22.70
N ARG A 606 -18.24 -25.79 22.18
CA ARG A 606 -17.55 -27.08 22.07
C ARG A 606 -17.04 -27.56 23.43
N TYR A 607 -16.58 -26.67 24.30
CA TYR A 607 -15.96 -27.00 25.59
C TYR A 607 -16.63 -26.27 26.78
N PRO A 608 -17.95 -26.36 26.96
CA PRO A 608 -18.71 -25.51 27.89
C PRO A 608 -18.36 -25.77 29.37
N ASN A 609 -17.81 -26.94 29.68
CA ASN A 609 -17.38 -27.31 31.03
C ASN A 609 -15.95 -26.84 31.36
N ILE A 610 -15.24 -26.24 30.40
CA ILE A 610 -13.84 -25.83 30.54
C ILE A 610 -13.73 -24.34 30.25
N LEU A 611 -14.23 -23.90 29.09
CA LEU A 611 -14.02 -22.56 28.57
C LEU A 611 -15.25 -21.68 28.82
N SER A 612 -15.01 -20.44 29.25
CA SER A 612 -16.08 -19.48 29.51
C SER A 612 -15.74 -18.07 29.05
N LEU A 613 -16.74 -17.36 28.52
CA LEU A 613 -16.69 -15.92 28.27
C LEU A 613 -17.40 -15.23 29.43
N VAL A 614 -16.84 -14.15 29.94
CA VAL A 614 -17.28 -13.50 31.19
C VAL A 614 -17.28 -11.98 31.01
N GLU A 615 -18.17 -11.26 31.67
CA GLU A 615 -18.20 -9.78 31.55
C GLU A 615 -17.10 -9.10 32.37
N THR A 616 -16.73 -9.69 33.51
CA THR A 616 -15.75 -9.16 34.47
C THR A 616 -14.83 -10.29 34.97
N ASP A 617 -13.80 -9.93 35.75
CA ASP A 617 -12.84 -10.89 36.31
C ASP A 617 -12.19 -11.80 35.26
N ILE A 618 -11.92 -11.21 34.09
CA ILE A 618 -11.22 -11.86 32.98
C ILE A 618 -9.81 -12.28 33.38
N ASP A 619 -9.21 -11.60 34.37
CA ASP A 619 -7.85 -11.89 34.84
C ASP A 619 -7.79 -12.77 36.09
N ARG A 620 -7.60 -14.07 35.84
CA ARG A 620 -7.54 -15.11 36.89
C ARG A 620 -6.12 -15.55 37.27
N GLY A 621 -5.10 -14.87 36.76
CA GLY A 621 -3.72 -14.87 37.29
C GLY A 621 -2.89 -16.15 37.14
N THR A 622 -3.48 -17.29 36.77
CA THR A 622 -2.78 -18.56 36.53
C THR A 622 -2.70 -18.84 35.03
N THR A 623 -1.62 -19.45 34.55
CA THR A 623 -1.52 -19.92 33.16
C THR A 623 -1.53 -21.43 33.13
N TYR A 624 -2.08 -22.01 32.07
CA TYR A 624 -2.16 -23.46 31.87
C TYR A 624 -2.98 -24.21 32.94
N ASP A 625 -3.92 -23.52 33.59
CA ASP A 625 -4.76 -24.06 34.67
C ASP A 625 -6.24 -23.86 34.34
N GLN A 626 -7.11 -24.78 34.80
CA GLN A 626 -8.54 -24.73 34.51
C GLN A 626 -9.21 -23.46 35.05
N SER A 627 -8.69 -22.86 36.13
CA SER A 627 -9.23 -21.61 36.68
C SER A 627 -9.08 -20.43 35.71
N SER A 628 -8.09 -20.43 34.81
CA SER A 628 -7.82 -19.34 33.86
C SER A 628 -8.38 -19.55 32.46
N ALA A 629 -9.32 -20.49 32.33
CA ALA A 629 -10.00 -20.84 31.09
C ALA A 629 -11.07 -19.80 30.67
N VAL A 630 -10.64 -18.53 30.56
CA VAL A 630 -11.45 -17.35 30.21
C VAL A 630 -10.72 -16.48 29.18
N MET A 631 -11.43 -15.85 28.23
CA MET A 631 -10.79 -15.00 27.21
C MET A 631 -11.38 -13.63 26.91
N GLY A 632 -12.59 -13.30 27.34
CA GLY A 632 -13.10 -12.00 26.95
C GLY A 632 -14.44 -11.63 27.54
N VAL A 633 -14.68 -10.32 27.42
CA VAL A 633 -15.90 -9.59 27.74
C VAL A 633 -16.96 -9.99 26.71
N LEU A 634 -17.88 -10.88 27.10
CA LEU A 634 -18.89 -11.43 26.19
C LEU A 634 -19.63 -10.33 25.42
N SER A 635 -20.01 -9.23 26.09
CA SER A 635 -20.65 -8.08 25.43
C SER A 635 -19.84 -7.45 24.29
N VAL A 636 -18.50 -7.40 24.38
CA VAL A 636 -17.64 -6.90 23.29
C VAL A 636 -17.64 -7.86 22.10
N LEU A 637 -17.62 -9.16 22.35
CA LEU A 637 -17.63 -10.16 21.28
C LEU A 637 -19.00 -10.19 20.57
N LEU A 638 -20.09 -9.99 21.31
CA LEU A 638 -21.44 -9.86 20.73
C LEU A 638 -21.58 -8.63 19.85
N GLU A 639 -20.95 -7.51 20.24
CA GLU A 639 -20.86 -6.28 19.46
C GLU A 639 -20.07 -6.53 18.16
N TRP A 640 -18.87 -7.09 18.25
CA TRP A 640 -18.02 -7.39 17.09
C TRP A 640 -18.64 -8.35 16.10
N HIS A 641 -19.34 -9.38 16.59
CA HIS A 641 -20.08 -10.31 15.73
C HIS A 641 -21.11 -9.59 14.83
N LYS A 642 -21.70 -8.50 15.30
CA LYS A 642 -22.69 -7.70 14.55
C LYS A 642 -22.02 -6.70 13.62
N GLU A 643 -20.90 -6.11 14.04
CA GLU A 643 -20.16 -5.12 13.26
C GLU A 643 -19.37 -5.72 12.08
N ASP A 644 -18.92 -6.97 12.22
CA ASP A 644 -18.13 -7.68 11.21
C ASP A 644 -18.83 -9.02 10.85
N PRO A 645 -19.72 -9.00 9.83
CA PRO A 645 -20.49 -10.16 9.39
C PRO A 645 -19.64 -11.31 8.83
N VAL A 646 -20.23 -12.50 8.69
CA VAL A 646 -19.51 -13.68 8.19
C VAL A 646 -19.03 -13.49 6.75
N SER A 647 -17.72 -13.67 6.54
CA SER A 647 -17.08 -13.58 5.23
C SER A 647 -17.11 -14.88 4.43
N ASP A 648 -16.84 -14.81 3.12
CA ASP A 648 -16.65 -16.02 2.28
C ASP A 648 -15.43 -16.84 2.69
N PHE A 649 -14.39 -16.15 3.17
CA PHE A 649 -13.20 -16.79 3.72
C PHE A 649 -13.56 -17.69 4.91
N GLU A 650 -14.34 -17.19 5.87
CA GLU A 650 -14.79 -17.98 7.02
C GLU A 650 -15.66 -19.18 6.62
N ARG A 651 -16.56 -19.00 5.65
CA ARG A 651 -17.38 -20.10 5.11
C ARG A 651 -16.51 -21.19 4.48
N ASN A 652 -15.53 -20.81 3.67
CA ASN A 652 -14.57 -21.74 3.08
C ASN A 652 -13.76 -22.46 4.16
N ARG A 653 -13.24 -21.70 5.13
CA ARG A 653 -12.48 -22.23 6.26
C ARG A 653 -13.30 -23.27 7.07
N ASN A 654 -14.56 -22.95 7.37
CA ASN A 654 -15.47 -23.86 8.09
C ASN A 654 -15.71 -25.16 7.30
N ASN A 655 -15.84 -25.07 5.96
CA ASN A 655 -15.97 -26.25 5.09
C ASN A 655 -14.72 -27.13 5.08
N VAL A 656 -13.53 -26.52 4.98
CA VAL A 656 -12.26 -27.26 5.01
C VAL A 656 -12.09 -27.94 6.35
N ILE A 657 -12.30 -27.24 7.47
CA ILE A 657 -12.14 -27.83 8.81
C ILE A 657 -13.14 -28.97 9.02
N TYR A 658 -14.41 -28.80 8.61
CA TYR A 658 -15.41 -29.88 8.63
C TYR A 658 -14.93 -31.14 7.92
N SER A 659 -14.30 -31.00 6.75
CA SER A 659 -13.78 -32.15 5.99
C SER A 659 -12.74 -32.98 6.76
N TYR A 660 -12.05 -32.37 7.73
CA TYR A 660 -11.02 -33.02 8.54
C TYR A 660 -11.49 -33.43 9.94
N GLN A 661 -12.21 -32.56 10.67
CA GLN A 661 -12.65 -32.82 12.04
C GLN A 661 -14.04 -33.44 12.16
N GLY A 662 -14.89 -33.19 11.15
CA GLY A 662 -16.29 -33.60 11.11
C GLY A 662 -17.29 -32.63 11.74
N ASN A 663 -16.85 -31.69 12.59
CA ASN A 663 -17.72 -30.70 13.18
C ASN A 663 -17.56 -29.30 12.57
N ARG A 664 -18.63 -28.52 12.62
CA ARG A 664 -18.72 -27.17 12.05
C ARG A 664 -18.79 -26.11 13.14
N ASN A 665 -18.33 -24.90 12.84
CA ASN A 665 -18.63 -23.71 13.65
C ASN A 665 -20.05 -23.23 13.31
N PRO A 666 -21.03 -23.41 14.22
CA PRO A 666 -22.42 -23.07 13.93
C PRO A 666 -22.65 -21.57 13.76
N PHE A 667 -21.79 -20.72 14.32
CA PHE A 667 -21.95 -19.27 14.25
C PHE A 667 -21.44 -18.68 12.92
N ILE A 668 -20.75 -19.49 12.11
CA ILE A 668 -20.43 -19.18 10.72
C ILE A 668 -21.58 -19.63 9.81
N ASP A 669 -22.15 -20.81 10.05
CA ASP A 669 -23.24 -21.35 9.24
C ASP A 669 -24.60 -20.67 9.52
N HIS A 670 -24.83 -20.31 10.78
CA HIS A 670 -26.05 -19.69 11.32
C HIS A 670 -25.67 -18.58 12.32
N PRO A 671 -25.29 -17.38 11.85
CA PRO A 671 -24.91 -16.24 12.71
C PRO A 671 -25.97 -15.90 13.76
N GLU A 672 -27.25 -16.05 13.41
CA GLU A 672 -28.40 -15.81 14.29
C GLU A 672 -28.42 -16.70 15.54
N TYR A 673 -27.70 -17.83 15.55
CA TYR A 673 -27.61 -18.69 16.72
C TYR A 673 -26.81 -18.06 17.87
N VAL A 674 -26.00 -17.03 17.60
CA VAL A 674 -25.31 -16.26 18.66
C VAL A 674 -26.34 -15.66 19.62
N ASP A 675 -27.36 -14.99 19.10
CA ASP A 675 -28.40 -14.37 19.94
C ASP A 675 -29.19 -15.44 20.71
N LEU A 676 -29.45 -16.62 20.14
CA LEU A 676 -30.16 -17.71 20.84
C LEU A 676 -29.31 -18.40 21.93
N TYR A 677 -28.01 -18.54 21.71
CA TYR A 677 -27.12 -19.21 22.65
C TYR A 677 -26.70 -18.29 23.79
N PHE A 678 -26.51 -16.99 23.54
CA PHE A 678 -26.05 -16.02 24.54
C PHE A 678 -27.14 -15.13 25.12
N SER A 679 -28.41 -15.30 24.71
CA SER A 679 -29.58 -14.74 25.43
C SER A 679 -29.79 -15.33 26.82
#